data_AF-A0A7U9WT32-F1
#
_entry.id   AF-A0A7U9WT32-F1
#
_cell.length_a   1.000
_cell.length_b   1.000
_cell.length_c   1.000
_cell.angle_alpha   90.00
_cell.angle_beta   90.00
_cell.angle_gamma   90.00
#
_symmetry.space_group_name_H-M   'P 1'
#
loop_
_entity.id
_entity.type
_entity.pdbx_description
1 polymer ?
#
loop_
_entity_poly.entity_id
_entity_poly.type
_entity_poly.pdbx_seq_one_letter_code
_entity_poly.pdbx_strand_id
1 'polypeptide(L)'
;MPAYGKVTKSNTELYRKSLMRFDLDAPVYEERITPVDTLLDLLDKFLEPHFIFIDTRSGIHQIGGMTLIRYTDLALLFFYGSLQNAEGMKMTIPILQKNQIPFIMINSKVPVNEQLARQEKKIYLEGAYDALRLCDEKYAREEILIEDDSADHYPIDIEYNVGLEVVNNTEQLVRVWEDQRKAYGVITNAILDNLSEEYIDSNIKELESQEAQEQIIGAFLDVMGGLETAAAEDEFASLKDLTDNFYPLKGYTFIFDTRKFLVLGQKGVGKTALFSALKNNDYAKALAKYLNVSTSQYEHTEWVVGTSQRTNYIDIFPCLKDDEQIRAFLYFITASILIEKESSLKEFADEKIKGLFERTFEVSGCDMLTSETAYMLNQLLRKIDTYYAGRDKVVTIIYDSLDRVVASKDRPRFVSALIDMWYLNESVMQNIRSKIFLRKDIYDREVDVSDKVKLKNYSTTIGWEYDQLFAMVWKRAISKSQQMKILFETITMKGLTESTGLGVIPTVTERENRDILAALVGVKMGSGKKASTYNWFRNRLADTQGAIVPRSMIDIFAKAAAKEEELRNGKAGSMSKSIIRPRCFEDVLPEVSEKRVTDIKEEFVEYASFLGNLKDTVQRSPVDEQIFSEVLMKEGFDNPREEIKNLINIGIIKQYQRRLSDPVRYHFPDIYLRGLGLQRSGMK
;
A
#
# COMPACT_ATOMS: atom_id res chain seq x y z
N MET A 1 22.07 40.68 -35.38
CA MET A 1 21.52 40.93 -36.73
C MET A 1 20.02 40.64 -36.71
N PRO A 2 19.14 41.46 -37.30
CA PRO A 2 17.71 41.17 -37.32
C PRO A 2 17.43 39.96 -38.23
N ALA A 3 16.48 39.12 -37.83
CA ALA A 3 16.09 37.93 -38.57
C ALA A 3 15.69 38.28 -40.01
N TYR A 4 16.51 37.85 -40.99
CA TYR A 4 16.35 38.08 -42.43
C TYR A 4 15.13 37.36 -43.07
N GLY A 5 14.11 37.00 -42.28
CA GLY A 5 13.00 36.14 -42.70
C GLY A 5 12.16 36.69 -43.85
N LYS A 6 12.07 38.01 -44.01
CA LYS A 6 11.38 38.62 -45.18
C LYS A 6 12.24 38.63 -46.45
N VAL A 7 13.57 38.68 -46.35
CA VAL A 7 14.50 38.80 -47.49
C VAL A 7 14.90 37.43 -48.03
N THR A 8 14.83 36.39 -47.20
CA THR A 8 15.25 35.02 -47.53
C THR A 8 14.11 34.09 -47.90
N LYS A 9 12.86 34.58 -47.92
CA LYS A 9 11.63 33.78 -48.13
C LYS A 9 11.63 32.98 -49.44
N SER A 10 12.35 33.45 -50.45
CA SER A 10 12.46 32.82 -51.78
C SER A 10 13.80 32.12 -52.03
N ASN A 11 14.71 32.08 -51.04
CA ASN A 11 16.02 31.44 -51.18
C ASN A 11 16.36 30.61 -49.93
N THR A 12 16.01 29.32 -50.00
CA THR A 12 16.16 28.33 -48.92
C THR A 12 17.60 28.14 -48.47
N GLU A 13 18.57 28.25 -49.39
CA GLU A 13 20.02 28.16 -49.09
C GLU A 13 20.48 29.37 -48.27
N LEU A 14 20.05 30.57 -48.65
CA LEU A 14 20.36 31.81 -47.93
C LEU A 14 19.69 31.85 -46.55
N TYR A 15 18.45 31.35 -46.45
CA TYR A 15 17.76 31.16 -45.17
C TYR A 15 18.53 30.20 -44.25
N ARG A 16 18.94 29.03 -44.76
CA ARG A 16 19.79 28.07 -44.04
C ARG A 16 21.11 28.69 -43.57
N LYS A 17 21.85 29.38 -44.45
CA LYS A 17 23.10 30.08 -44.08
C LYS A 17 22.89 31.17 -43.03
N SER A 18 21.72 31.80 -43.01
CA SER A 18 21.39 32.83 -42.01
C SER A 18 21.08 32.22 -40.65
N LEU A 19 20.38 31.08 -40.60
CA LEU A 19 20.18 30.30 -39.37
C LEU A 19 21.50 29.80 -38.76
N MET A 20 22.49 29.50 -39.60
CA MET A 20 23.83 29.08 -39.15
C MET A 20 24.68 30.23 -38.57
N ARG A 21 24.25 31.49 -38.69
CA ARG A 21 24.95 32.68 -38.17
C ARG A 21 24.20 33.35 -37.01
N PHE A 22 23.36 32.59 -36.33
CA PHE A 22 22.63 33.07 -35.16
C PHE A 22 23.63 33.33 -34.02
N ASP A 23 23.83 34.61 -33.71
CA ASP A 23 24.77 35.07 -32.69
C ASP A 23 23.99 35.59 -31.48
N LEU A 24 24.07 34.84 -30.39
CA LEU A 24 23.42 35.15 -29.12
C LEU A 24 24.25 36.07 -28.22
N ASP A 25 25.50 36.37 -28.61
CA ASP A 25 26.34 37.37 -27.93
C ASP A 25 25.99 38.81 -28.37
N ALA A 26 24.94 38.98 -29.18
CA ALA A 26 24.44 40.29 -29.54
C ALA A 26 23.81 40.98 -28.31
N PRO A 27 24.10 42.28 -28.06
CA PRO A 27 23.61 43.01 -26.88
C PRO A 27 22.09 42.95 -26.65
N VAL A 28 21.32 42.75 -27.72
CA VAL A 28 19.85 42.60 -27.68
C VAL A 28 19.37 41.41 -26.84
N TYR A 29 20.21 40.40 -26.60
CA TYR A 29 19.90 39.25 -25.74
C TYR A 29 20.22 39.47 -24.26
N GLU A 30 20.91 40.56 -23.94
CA GLU A 30 21.17 41.00 -22.56
C GLU A 30 20.12 42.03 -22.07
N GLU A 31 19.25 42.50 -22.97
CA GLU A 31 18.19 43.45 -22.64
C GLU A 31 17.09 42.84 -21.76
N ARG A 32 16.32 43.72 -21.10
CA ARG A 32 15.18 43.33 -20.25
C ARG A 32 14.10 42.57 -21.03
N ILE A 33 13.93 42.86 -22.32
CA ILE A 33 13.06 42.11 -23.23
C ILE A 33 13.92 41.72 -24.42
N THR A 34 14.04 40.43 -24.67
CA THR A 34 14.85 39.88 -25.76
C THR A 34 13.97 39.40 -26.92
N PRO A 35 14.59 39.08 -28.06
CA PRO A 35 13.88 38.40 -29.15
C PRO A 35 13.29 37.04 -28.75
N VAL A 36 13.84 36.36 -27.73
CA VAL A 36 13.29 35.07 -27.23
C VAL A 36 12.01 35.32 -26.44
N ASP A 37 11.97 36.36 -25.58
CA ASP A 37 10.75 36.77 -24.88
C ASP A 37 9.62 37.08 -25.88
N THR A 38 9.95 37.78 -26.96
CA THR A 38 8.98 38.09 -28.03
C THR A 38 8.50 36.84 -28.76
N LEU A 39 9.38 35.86 -28.97
CA LEU A 39 9.00 34.58 -29.58
C LEU A 39 8.06 33.78 -28.68
N LEU A 40 8.36 33.69 -27.38
CA LEU A 40 7.52 32.98 -26.42
C LEU A 40 6.13 33.63 -26.31
N ASP A 41 6.05 34.96 -26.20
CA ASP A 41 4.76 35.69 -26.18
C ASP A 41 3.94 35.49 -27.47
N LEU A 42 4.60 35.39 -28.63
CA LEU A 42 3.92 35.07 -29.89
C LEU A 42 3.44 33.62 -29.94
N LEU A 43 4.20 32.66 -29.40
CA LEU A 43 3.82 31.25 -29.31
C LEU A 43 2.61 31.08 -28.39
N ASP A 44 2.63 31.75 -27.23
CA ASP A 44 1.52 31.71 -26.27
C ASP A 44 0.23 32.24 -26.89
N LYS A 45 0.28 33.38 -27.58
CA LYS A 45 -0.89 33.97 -28.25
C LYS A 45 -1.41 33.19 -29.45
N PHE A 46 -0.55 32.41 -30.12
CA PHE A 46 -0.90 31.73 -31.37
C PHE A 46 -1.26 30.26 -31.18
N LEU A 47 -0.54 29.55 -30.31
CA LEU A 47 -0.68 28.11 -30.10
C LEU A 47 -1.27 27.73 -28.74
N GLU A 48 -1.23 28.63 -27.75
CA GLU A 48 -1.62 28.37 -26.36
C GLU A 48 -1.08 27.02 -25.84
N PRO A 49 0.25 26.78 -25.90
CA PRO A 49 0.81 25.49 -25.54
C PRO A 49 0.74 25.24 -24.03
N HIS A 50 0.36 24.03 -23.62
CA HIS A 50 0.42 23.62 -22.21
C HIS A 50 1.86 23.51 -21.68
N PHE A 51 2.80 23.10 -22.54
CA PHE A 51 4.23 22.96 -22.22
C PHE A 51 5.07 23.36 -23.42
N ILE A 52 6.19 24.04 -23.16
CA ILE A 52 7.22 24.36 -24.17
C ILE A 52 8.52 23.67 -23.75
N PHE A 53 8.98 22.72 -24.56
CA PHE A 53 10.28 22.06 -24.34
C PHE A 53 11.37 22.77 -25.14
N ILE A 54 12.41 23.24 -24.45
CA ILE A 54 13.57 23.89 -25.07
C ILE A 54 14.78 22.94 -24.98
N ASP A 55 15.12 22.29 -26.10
CA ASP A 55 16.36 21.52 -26.21
C ASP A 55 17.53 22.47 -26.47
N THR A 56 18.44 22.54 -25.50
CA THR A 56 19.60 23.44 -25.56
C THR A 56 20.81 22.83 -26.24
N ARG A 57 20.76 21.61 -26.80
CA ARG A 57 21.93 20.82 -27.24
C ARG A 57 22.86 20.44 -26.09
N SER A 58 23.60 19.35 -26.27
CA SER A 58 24.51 18.83 -25.26
C SER A 58 25.72 19.74 -25.00
N GLY A 59 26.04 19.96 -23.73
CA GLY A 59 27.27 20.65 -23.28
C GLY A 59 27.01 22.02 -22.64
N ILE A 60 28.01 22.56 -21.94
CA ILE A 60 27.91 23.87 -21.30
C ILE A 60 28.30 24.95 -22.31
N HIS A 61 27.34 25.78 -22.70
CA HIS A 61 27.50 26.88 -23.65
C HIS A 61 26.50 27.99 -23.35
N GLN A 62 26.70 29.19 -23.89
CA GLN A 62 25.94 30.40 -23.52
C GLN A 62 24.44 30.25 -23.76
N ILE A 63 24.04 29.56 -24.84
CA ILE A 63 22.62 29.30 -25.15
C ILE A 63 21.97 28.47 -24.03
N GLY A 64 22.65 27.40 -23.61
CA GLY A 64 22.22 26.58 -22.47
C GLY A 64 22.11 27.39 -21.19
N GLY A 65 23.11 28.23 -20.89
CA GLY A 65 23.10 29.08 -19.70
C GLY A 65 21.96 30.10 -19.66
N MET A 66 21.74 30.83 -20.76
CA MET A 66 20.62 31.77 -20.88
C MET A 66 19.27 31.07 -20.73
N THR A 67 19.08 29.93 -21.41
CA THR A 67 17.83 29.19 -21.37
C THR A 67 17.55 28.68 -19.96
N LEU A 68 18.56 28.06 -19.33
CA LEU A 68 18.46 27.48 -17.99
C LEU A 68 18.14 28.50 -16.90
N ILE A 69 18.62 29.74 -17.01
CA ILE A 69 18.46 30.75 -15.95
C ILE A 69 17.26 31.66 -16.19
N ARG A 70 16.92 31.96 -17.45
CA ARG A 70 15.94 33.00 -17.79
C ARG A 70 14.59 32.48 -18.24
N TYR A 71 14.55 31.33 -18.91
CA TYR A 71 13.34 30.83 -19.59
C TYR A 71 12.90 29.44 -19.10
N THR A 72 13.45 28.98 -17.99
CA THR A 72 13.21 27.62 -17.49
C THR A 72 12.43 27.67 -16.18
N ASP A 73 11.20 27.16 -16.22
CA ASP A 73 10.39 26.92 -15.01
C ASP A 73 10.77 25.59 -14.34
N LEU A 74 11.25 24.61 -15.12
CA LEU A 74 11.73 23.31 -14.65
C LEU A 74 12.88 22.79 -15.53
N ALA A 75 14.04 22.56 -14.92
CA ALA A 75 15.20 22.04 -15.64
C ALA A 75 15.23 20.50 -15.67
N LEU A 76 15.27 19.92 -16.87
CA LEU A 76 15.47 18.48 -17.05
C LEU A 76 16.95 18.19 -17.35
N LEU A 77 17.65 17.61 -16.38
CA LEU A 77 19.10 17.45 -16.45
C LEU A 77 19.48 16.04 -16.86
N PHE A 78 19.75 15.87 -18.15
CA PHE A 78 20.20 14.59 -18.72
C PHE A 78 21.72 14.45 -18.61
N PHE A 79 22.17 13.56 -17.74
CA PHE A 79 23.57 13.15 -17.62
C PHE A 79 23.70 11.64 -17.74
N TYR A 80 24.93 11.14 -17.76
CA TYR A 80 25.27 9.72 -17.58
C TYR A 80 26.52 9.62 -16.69
N GLY A 81 26.79 8.44 -16.15
CA GLY A 81 27.86 8.22 -15.18
C GLY A 81 29.28 8.43 -15.71
N SER A 82 29.78 9.66 -15.70
CA SER A 82 31.16 9.98 -16.07
C SER A 82 31.73 11.11 -15.22
N LEU A 83 33.07 11.15 -15.08
CA LEU A 83 33.76 12.22 -14.36
C LEU A 83 33.50 13.60 -14.99
N GLN A 84 33.40 13.67 -16.33
CA GLN A 84 33.09 14.91 -17.03
C GLN A 84 31.69 15.43 -16.67
N ASN A 85 30.69 14.55 -16.61
CA ASN A 85 29.34 14.95 -16.22
C ASN A 85 29.25 15.32 -14.74
N ALA A 86 30.00 14.64 -13.87
CA ALA A 86 30.08 15.02 -12.45
C ALA A 86 30.61 16.45 -12.27
N GLU A 87 31.65 16.84 -13.01
CA GLU A 87 32.13 18.24 -13.01
C GLU A 87 31.09 19.20 -13.62
N GLY A 88 30.38 18.78 -14.67
CA GLY A 88 29.27 19.55 -15.23
C GLY A 88 28.12 19.79 -14.24
N MET A 89 27.79 18.80 -13.41
CA MET A 89 26.80 18.91 -12.34
C MET A 89 27.24 19.95 -11.30
N LYS A 90 28.51 19.94 -10.89
CA LYS A 90 29.09 20.92 -9.93
C LYS A 90 29.04 22.36 -10.46
N MET A 91 29.03 22.54 -11.77
CA MET A 91 28.84 23.87 -12.38
C MET A 91 27.36 24.25 -12.47
N THR A 92 26.50 23.31 -12.86
CA THR A 92 25.10 23.59 -13.22
C THR A 92 24.17 23.67 -12.02
N ILE A 93 24.25 22.71 -11.09
CA ILE A 93 23.32 22.59 -9.96
C ILE A 93 23.38 23.80 -9.03
N PRO A 94 24.55 24.33 -8.64
CA PRO A 94 24.61 25.52 -7.80
C PRO A 94 23.95 26.75 -8.43
N ILE A 95 24.02 26.90 -9.77
CA ILE A 95 23.38 27.99 -10.49
C ILE A 95 21.86 27.86 -10.42
N LEU A 96 21.32 26.66 -10.65
CA LEU A 96 19.88 26.39 -10.56
C LEU A 96 19.37 26.62 -9.14
N GLN A 97 20.07 26.11 -8.13
CA GLN A 97 19.73 26.30 -6.71
C GLN A 97 19.75 27.78 -6.31
N LYS A 98 20.77 28.53 -6.73
CA LYS A 98 20.88 29.97 -6.44
C LYS A 98 19.71 30.77 -7.03
N ASN A 99 19.24 30.39 -8.22
CA ASN A 99 18.11 31.02 -8.89
C ASN A 99 16.76 30.39 -8.52
N GLN A 100 16.72 29.43 -7.59
CA GLN A 100 15.52 28.72 -7.13
C GLN A 100 14.76 27.99 -8.25
N ILE A 101 15.49 27.54 -9.28
CA ILE A 101 14.91 26.82 -10.42
C ILE A 101 14.83 25.33 -10.05
N PRO A 102 13.64 24.72 -10.04
CA PRO A 102 13.50 23.30 -9.76
C PRO A 102 14.13 22.48 -10.90
N PHE A 103 14.61 21.29 -10.57
CA PHE A 103 15.25 20.43 -11.55
C PHE A 103 15.01 18.96 -11.27
N ILE A 104 15.07 18.16 -12.33
CA ILE A 104 14.96 16.69 -12.28
C ILE A 104 16.26 16.10 -12.82
N MET A 105 16.86 15.21 -12.04
CA MET A 105 18.06 14.47 -12.42
C MET A 105 17.67 13.24 -13.23
N ILE A 106 18.22 13.11 -14.44
CA ILE A 106 17.94 11.99 -15.34
C ILE A 106 19.25 11.33 -15.72
N ASN A 107 19.40 10.07 -15.32
CA ASN A 107 20.51 9.22 -15.72
C ASN A 107 20.13 8.53 -17.02
N SER A 108 20.59 9.11 -18.12
CA SER A 108 20.29 8.68 -19.48
C SER A 108 21.33 7.71 -20.01
N LYS A 109 20.92 6.87 -20.97
CA LYS A 109 21.79 5.87 -21.62
C LYS A 109 22.36 4.84 -20.63
N VAL A 110 21.58 4.46 -19.62
CA VAL A 110 22.01 3.43 -18.67
C VAL A 110 22.31 2.14 -19.43
N PRO A 111 23.53 1.59 -19.35
CA PRO A 111 23.88 0.38 -20.08
C PRO A 111 22.95 -0.79 -19.76
N VAL A 112 22.62 -1.60 -20.76
CA VAL A 112 21.87 -2.85 -20.54
C VAL A 112 22.71 -3.86 -19.71
N ASN A 113 24.04 -3.73 -19.75
CA ASN A 113 24.92 -4.54 -18.92
C ASN A 113 24.85 -4.07 -17.45
N GLU A 114 24.30 -4.92 -16.58
CA GLU A 114 24.11 -4.59 -15.16
C GLU A 114 25.38 -4.17 -14.41
N GLN A 115 26.54 -4.77 -14.71
CA GLN A 115 27.78 -4.42 -14.01
C GLN A 115 28.25 -3.01 -14.38
N LEU A 116 28.19 -2.69 -15.68
CA LEU A 116 28.55 -1.36 -16.19
C LEU A 116 27.54 -0.30 -15.72
N ALA A 117 26.24 -0.61 -15.77
CA ALA A 117 25.17 0.26 -15.27
C ALA A 117 25.37 0.65 -13.80
N ARG A 118 25.73 -0.32 -12.95
CA ARG A 118 26.03 -0.06 -11.53
C ARG A 118 27.23 0.86 -11.35
N GLN A 119 28.28 0.70 -12.15
CA GLN A 119 29.47 1.55 -12.10
C GLN A 119 29.16 2.99 -12.52
N GLU A 120 28.48 3.16 -13.65
CA GLU A 120 28.09 4.48 -14.16
C GLU A 120 27.12 5.18 -13.20
N LYS A 121 26.07 4.48 -12.74
CA LYS A 121 25.11 5.05 -11.78
C LYS A 121 25.79 5.48 -10.48
N LYS A 122 26.82 4.78 -10.03
CA LYS A 122 27.62 5.20 -8.87
C LYS A 122 28.33 6.53 -9.11
N ILE A 123 29.01 6.67 -10.25
CA ILE A 123 29.70 7.92 -10.62
C ILE A 123 28.69 9.07 -10.70
N TYR A 124 27.51 8.80 -11.28
CA TYR A 124 26.42 9.76 -11.34
C TYR A 124 25.99 10.22 -9.93
N LEU A 125 25.65 9.27 -9.05
CA LEU A 125 25.15 9.58 -7.70
C LEU A 125 26.18 10.34 -6.86
N GLU A 126 27.45 9.91 -6.89
CA GLU A 126 28.54 10.61 -6.20
C GLU A 126 28.72 12.03 -6.75
N GLY A 127 28.71 12.20 -8.08
CA GLY A 127 28.81 13.52 -8.70
C GLY A 127 27.64 14.46 -8.37
N ALA A 128 26.40 13.95 -8.44
CA ALA A 128 25.19 14.70 -8.16
C ALA A 128 25.11 15.12 -6.68
N TYR A 129 25.45 14.20 -5.77
CA TYR A 129 25.47 14.46 -4.34
C TYR A 129 26.53 15.50 -3.98
N ASP A 130 27.75 15.35 -4.49
CA ASP A 130 28.84 16.30 -4.25
C ASP A 130 28.50 17.70 -4.79
N ALA A 131 27.88 17.79 -5.97
CA ALA A 131 27.41 19.06 -6.51
C ALA A 131 26.39 19.75 -5.60
N LEU A 132 25.48 18.99 -4.99
CA LEU A 132 24.49 19.51 -4.04
C LEU A 132 25.11 19.93 -2.70
N ARG A 133 26.14 19.22 -2.21
CA ARG A 133 26.88 19.65 -1.00
C ARG A 133 27.50 21.04 -1.13
N LEU A 134 27.84 21.46 -2.35
CA LEU A 134 28.44 22.78 -2.59
C LEU A 134 27.44 23.94 -2.42
N CYS A 135 26.13 23.67 -2.49
CA CYS A 135 25.11 24.72 -2.56
C CYS A 135 23.90 24.52 -1.63
N ASP A 136 23.78 23.38 -0.94
CA ASP A 136 22.66 23.08 -0.03
C ASP A 136 23.19 22.69 1.36
N GLU A 137 22.81 23.46 2.39
CA GLU A 137 23.27 23.25 3.77
C GLU A 137 22.91 21.87 4.33
N LYS A 138 21.76 21.29 3.93
CA LYS A 138 21.34 19.97 4.40
C LYS A 138 22.26 18.88 3.87
N TYR A 139 22.66 18.99 2.60
CA TYR A 139 23.66 18.11 1.99
C TYR A 139 25.05 18.34 2.59
N ALA A 140 25.44 19.60 2.83
CA ALA A 140 26.73 19.94 3.44
C ALA A 140 26.87 19.38 4.87
N ARG A 141 25.79 19.42 5.66
CA ARG A 141 25.69 18.85 7.01
C ARG A 141 25.39 17.35 7.03
N GLU A 142 25.31 16.71 5.86
CA GLU A 142 25.03 15.28 5.69
C GLU A 142 23.69 14.85 6.32
N GLU A 143 22.71 15.75 6.35
CA GLU A 143 21.33 15.47 6.79
C GLU A 143 20.54 14.67 5.73
N ILE A 144 20.91 14.83 4.46
CA ILE A 144 20.39 14.06 3.33
C ILE A 144 21.47 13.06 2.94
N LEU A 145 21.13 11.78 2.94
CA LEU A 145 22.07 10.72 2.57
C LEU A 145 22.11 10.54 1.06
N ILE A 146 23.27 10.16 0.53
CA ILE A 146 23.47 9.83 -0.90
C ILE A 146 22.69 8.58 -1.36
N GLU A 147 22.14 7.81 -0.43
CA GLU A 147 21.30 6.66 -0.72
C GLU A 147 19.81 6.95 -0.51
N ASP A 148 19.45 8.21 -0.21
CA ASP A 148 18.05 8.63 -0.19
C ASP A 148 17.51 8.70 -1.62
N ASP A 149 16.86 7.61 -2.03
CA ASP A 149 16.25 7.47 -3.36
C ASP A 149 15.05 8.39 -3.60
N SER A 150 14.63 9.14 -2.57
CA SER A 150 13.61 10.18 -2.66
C SER A 150 14.19 11.60 -2.72
N ALA A 151 15.51 11.75 -2.64
CA ALA A 151 16.17 13.05 -2.64
C ALA A 151 16.69 13.46 -4.03
N ASP A 152 16.93 14.76 -4.23
CA ASP A 152 17.19 15.35 -5.55
C ASP A 152 18.37 14.80 -6.33
N HIS A 153 19.39 14.31 -5.62
CA HIS A 153 20.58 13.75 -6.26
C HIS A 153 20.29 12.39 -6.91
N TYR A 154 19.19 11.73 -6.52
CA TYR A 154 18.83 10.41 -7.02
C TYR A 154 18.09 10.52 -8.36
N PRO A 155 18.62 9.95 -9.45
CA PRO A 155 18.07 10.16 -10.78
C PRO A 155 16.92 9.23 -11.14
N ILE A 156 16.14 9.65 -12.13
CA ILE A 156 15.32 8.75 -12.94
C ILE A 156 16.24 8.06 -13.96
N ASP A 157 16.29 6.74 -13.93
CA ASP A 157 17.11 5.96 -14.86
C ASP A 157 16.36 5.67 -16.17
N ILE A 158 17.02 5.93 -17.31
CA ILE A 158 16.54 5.58 -18.65
C ILE A 158 17.57 4.67 -19.32
N GLU A 159 17.18 3.42 -19.53
CA GLU A 159 18.01 2.41 -20.17
C GLU A 159 18.30 2.74 -21.63
N TYR A 160 19.51 2.36 -22.05
CA TYR A 160 19.90 2.40 -23.45
C TYR A 160 19.12 1.36 -24.25
N ASN A 161 18.38 1.81 -25.25
CA ASN A 161 17.60 0.94 -26.12
C ASN A 161 18.19 0.94 -27.54
N VAL A 162 18.87 -0.16 -27.90
CA VAL A 162 19.45 -0.38 -29.24
C VAL A 162 18.36 -0.35 -30.33
N GLY A 163 17.14 -0.76 -29.99
CA GLY A 163 15.99 -0.72 -30.90
C GLY A 163 15.61 0.69 -31.36
N LEU A 164 15.94 1.74 -30.58
CA LEU A 164 15.71 3.13 -30.97
C LEU A 164 16.67 3.59 -32.09
N GLU A 165 17.84 2.96 -32.24
CA GLU A 165 18.81 3.34 -33.28
C GLU A 165 18.36 2.95 -34.69
N VAL A 166 17.48 1.94 -34.78
CA VAL A 166 17.04 1.33 -36.03
C VAL A 166 15.61 1.72 -36.43
N VAL A 167 14.96 2.61 -35.66
CA VAL A 167 13.61 3.10 -35.97
C VAL A 167 13.64 3.87 -37.28
N ASN A 168 12.95 3.36 -38.29
CA ASN A 168 12.89 3.96 -39.62
C ASN A 168 11.46 4.25 -40.11
N ASN A 169 10.44 3.89 -39.32
CA ASN A 169 9.04 4.13 -39.64
C ASN A 169 8.17 4.33 -38.39
N THR A 170 6.95 4.80 -38.60
CA THR A 170 6.02 5.17 -37.53
C THR A 170 5.53 3.97 -36.72
N GLU A 171 5.34 2.79 -37.31
CA GLU A 171 4.90 1.60 -36.56
C GLU A 171 5.96 1.13 -35.57
N GLN A 172 7.23 1.14 -35.98
CA GLN A 172 8.36 0.85 -35.10
C GLN A 172 8.46 1.89 -33.96
N LEU A 173 8.23 3.17 -34.26
CA LEU A 173 8.24 4.22 -33.25
C LEU A 173 7.13 4.01 -32.20
N VAL A 174 5.91 3.70 -32.64
CA VAL A 174 4.76 3.45 -31.74
C VAL A 174 5.04 2.25 -30.84
N ARG A 175 5.53 1.15 -31.42
CA ARG A 175 5.87 -0.06 -30.65
C ARG A 175 6.93 0.20 -29.59
N VAL A 176 8.00 0.91 -29.95
CA VAL A 176 9.06 1.26 -28.98
C VAL A 176 8.54 2.25 -27.93
N TRP A 177 7.66 3.17 -28.29
CA TRP A 177 6.99 4.05 -27.34
C TRP A 177 6.14 3.28 -26.34
N GLU A 178 5.37 2.28 -26.78
CA GLU A 178 4.59 1.42 -25.88
C GLU A 178 5.49 0.66 -24.89
N ASP A 179 6.60 0.10 -25.37
CA ASP A 179 7.58 -0.63 -24.54
C ASP A 179 8.25 0.29 -23.50
N GLN A 180 8.45 1.56 -23.84
CA GLN A 180 9.15 2.56 -23.01
C GLN A 180 8.21 3.46 -22.20
N ARG A 181 6.89 3.29 -22.37
CA ARG A 181 5.85 4.12 -21.74
C ARG A 181 5.99 4.19 -20.23
N LYS A 182 6.39 3.10 -19.59
CA LYS A 182 6.60 3.05 -18.14
C LYS A 182 7.80 3.89 -17.70
N ALA A 183 8.94 3.80 -18.40
CA ALA A 183 10.16 4.49 -18.03
C ALA A 183 10.04 6.02 -18.25
N TYR A 184 9.59 6.46 -19.43
CA TYR A 184 9.35 7.88 -19.71
C TYR A 184 8.10 8.43 -19.02
N GLY A 185 7.17 7.56 -18.62
CA GLY A 185 6.02 7.94 -17.79
C GLY A 185 6.43 8.52 -16.44
N VAL A 186 7.53 8.02 -15.84
CA VAL A 186 8.06 8.58 -14.59
C VAL A 186 8.55 10.02 -14.78
N ILE A 187 9.25 10.31 -15.89
CA ILE A 187 9.68 11.68 -16.22
C ILE A 187 8.46 12.58 -16.45
N THR A 188 7.47 12.09 -17.19
CA THR A 188 6.22 12.82 -17.46
C THR A 188 5.50 13.17 -16.16
N ASN A 189 5.36 12.20 -15.26
CA ASN A 189 4.77 12.42 -13.93
C ASN A 189 5.58 13.42 -13.11
N ALA A 190 6.91 13.34 -13.14
CA ALA A 190 7.76 14.27 -12.42
C ALA A 190 7.68 15.71 -12.98
N ILE A 191 7.53 15.87 -14.29
CA ILE A 191 7.27 17.18 -14.93
C ILE A 191 5.94 17.73 -14.44
N LEU A 192 4.88 16.92 -14.52
CA LEU A 192 3.56 17.29 -14.04
C LEU A 192 3.64 17.66 -12.55
N ASP A 193 4.18 16.82 -11.69
CA ASP A 193 4.28 17.06 -10.24
C ASP A 193 4.99 18.39 -9.89
N ASN A 194 5.97 18.84 -10.69
CA ASN A 194 6.69 20.10 -10.43
C ASN A 194 6.02 21.33 -11.06
N LEU A 195 5.30 21.18 -12.17
CA LEU A 195 4.60 22.28 -12.84
C LEU A 195 3.12 22.39 -12.43
N SER A 196 2.58 21.40 -11.71
CA SER A 196 1.19 21.36 -11.25
C SER A 196 0.85 22.39 -10.18
N GLU A 197 1.85 23.05 -9.57
CA GLU A 197 1.61 24.12 -8.60
C GLU A 197 0.74 25.26 -9.20
N GLU A 198 0.72 25.44 -10.53
CA GLU A 198 -0.17 26.40 -11.20
C GLU A 198 -1.56 25.84 -11.57
N TYR A 199 -1.74 24.51 -11.63
CA TYR A 199 -3.00 23.91 -12.11
C TYR A 199 -4.07 23.69 -11.04
N ILE A 200 -3.68 23.56 -9.76
CA ILE A 200 -4.62 23.24 -8.67
C ILE A 200 -5.41 24.48 -8.21
N ASP A 201 -4.94 25.70 -8.51
CA ASP A 201 -5.45 26.95 -7.93
C ASP A 201 -6.77 27.46 -8.56
N SER A 202 -7.19 26.90 -9.70
CA SER A 202 -8.38 27.39 -10.43
C SER A 202 -9.69 26.67 -10.08
N ASN A 203 -9.66 25.40 -9.65
CA ASN A 203 -10.87 24.58 -9.46
C ASN A 203 -11.28 24.36 -7.99
N ILE A 204 -10.49 24.79 -6.99
CA ILE A 204 -10.73 24.50 -5.56
C ILE A 204 -11.24 25.73 -4.77
N LYS A 205 -11.42 26.90 -5.41
CA LYS A 205 -11.84 28.14 -4.74
C LYS A 205 -13.14 28.06 -3.93
N GLU A 206 -14.04 27.12 -4.23
CA GLU A 206 -15.29 26.91 -3.47
C GLU A 206 -15.09 26.10 -2.16
N LEU A 207 -13.95 25.45 -1.96
CA LEU A 207 -13.62 24.64 -0.76
C LEU A 207 -12.77 25.40 0.27
N GLU A 208 -12.54 26.70 0.05
CA GLU A 208 -11.71 27.56 0.92
C GLU A 208 -12.41 27.97 2.23
N SER A 209 -13.70 27.68 2.42
CA SER A 209 -14.37 28.01 3.68
C SER A 209 -13.81 27.20 4.85
N GLN A 210 -13.55 27.87 5.98
CA GLN A 210 -13.04 27.23 7.19
C GLN A 210 -13.96 26.08 7.65
N GLU A 211 -15.27 26.28 7.56
CA GLU A 211 -16.29 25.27 7.93
C GLU A 211 -16.19 24.01 7.06
N ALA A 212 -15.98 24.14 5.74
CA ALA A 212 -15.81 22.99 4.86
C ALA A 212 -14.53 22.21 5.20
N GLN A 213 -13.42 22.89 5.51
CA GLN A 213 -12.19 22.24 5.94
C GLN A 213 -12.37 21.50 7.27
N GLU A 214 -13.05 22.10 8.24
CA GLU A 214 -13.35 21.47 9.53
C GLU A 214 -14.23 20.22 9.35
N GLN A 215 -15.22 20.26 8.46
CA GLN A 215 -16.03 19.07 8.13
C GLN A 215 -15.21 17.96 7.44
N ILE A 216 -14.21 18.31 6.63
CA ILE A 216 -13.31 17.32 6.01
C ILE A 216 -12.37 16.72 7.05
N ILE A 217 -11.80 17.54 7.94
CA ILE A 217 -10.94 17.06 9.05
C ILE A 217 -11.75 16.14 9.97
N GLY A 218 -12.98 16.54 10.33
CA GLY A 218 -13.93 15.72 11.09
C GLY A 218 -14.21 14.37 10.42
N ALA A 219 -14.31 14.35 9.08
CA ALA A 219 -14.46 13.10 8.35
C ALA A 219 -13.28 12.15 8.57
N PHE A 220 -12.05 12.68 8.54
CA PHE A 220 -10.83 11.90 8.75
C PHE A 220 -10.62 11.49 10.20
N LEU A 221 -11.10 12.26 11.18
CA LEU A 221 -11.14 11.83 12.59
C LEU A 221 -11.96 10.55 12.76
N ASP A 222 -13.11 10.48 12.08
CA ASP A 222 -14.09 9.41 12.23
C ASP A 222 -13.88 8.22 11.28
N VAL A 223 -12.82 8.19 10.46
CA VAL A 223 -12.54 7.04 9.56
C VAL A 223 -12.23 5.73 10.31
N MET A 224 -11.88 5.81 11.59
CA MET A 224 -11.77 4.63 12.49
C MET A 224 -13.07 4.32 13.25
N GLY A 225 -14.14 5.08 13.06
CA GLY A 225 -15.42 4.87 13.75
C GLY A 225 -15.37 5.15 15.26
N GLY A 226 -14.49 6.07 15.71
CA GLY A 226 -14.37 6.45 17.12
C GLY A 226 -13.66 5.42 18.02
N LEU A 227 -13.03 4.39 17.45
CA LEU A 227 -12.33 3.34 18.21
C LEU A 227 -10.81 3.59 18.23
N GLU A 228 -10.24 3.92 19.39
CA GLU A 228 -8.78 4.07 19.56
C GLU A 228 -8.05 2.72 19.60
N THR A 229 -8.67 1.69 20.17
CA THR A 229 -8.21 0.29 20.16
C THR A 229 -9.35 -0.72 20.39
N ALA A 230 -9.20 -1.88 19.75
CA ALA A 230 -9.85 -3.18 19.98
C ALA A 230 -11.21 -3.49 19.30
N ALA A 231 -11.20 -4.62 18.58
CA ALA A 231 -12.29 -5.37 17.94
C ALA A 231 -12.99 -4.74 16.72
N ALA A 232 -12.60 -5.19 15.53
CA ALA A 232 -13.33 -4.95 14.28
C ALA A 232 -14.78 -5.50 14.26
N GLU A 233 -15.26 -6.18 15.31
CA GLU A 233 -16.68 -6.56 15.40
C GLU A 233 -17.59 -5.36 15.68
N ASP A 234 -17.11 -4.35 16.42
CA ASP A 234 -17.89 -3.13 16.72
C ASP A 234 -17.87 -2.14 15.54
N GLU A 235 -16.79 -2.14 14.75
CA GLU A 235 -16.62 -1.30 13.55
C GLU A 235 -17.59 -1.65 12.40
N PHE A 236 -18.13 -2.88 12.39
CA PHE A 236 -18.99 -3.42 11.33
C PHE A 236 -20.27 -4.05 11.89
N ALA A 237 -20.78 -3.52 13.00
CA ALA A 237 -21.91 -4.10 13.73
C ALA A 237 -23.25 -3.98 12.97
N SER A 238 -23.47 -2.87 12.25
CA SER A 238 -24.69 -2.64 11.47
C SER A 238 -24.48 -2.68 9.96
N LEU A 239 -25.57 -2.81 9.21
CA LEU A 239 -25.53 -2.70 7.74
C LEU A 239 -24.98 -1.33 7.30
N LYS A 240 -25.30 -0.26 8.05
CA LYS A 240 -24.80 1.09 7.76
C LYS A 240 -23.28 1.17 7.95
N ASP A 241 -22.75 0.57 9.02
CA ASP A 241 -21.31 0.54 9.24
C ASP A 241 -20.58 -0.23 8.14
N LEU A 242 -21.16 -1.34 7.67
CA LEU A 242 -20.65 -2.07 6.50
C LEU A 242 -20.69 -1.23 5.22
N THR A 243 -21.76 -0.51 4.94
CA THR A 243 -21.86 0.33 3.74
C THR A 243 -20.88 1.51 3.78
N ASP A 244 -20.64 2.08 4.96
CA ASP A 244 -19.76 3.24 5.15
C ASP A 244 -18.27 2.84 5.16
N ASN A 245 -17.94 1.74 5.86
CA ASN A 245 -16.55 1.45 6.26
C ASN A 245 -15.89 0.30 5.46
N PHE A 246 -16.66 -0.64 4.92
CA PHE A 246 -16.10 -1.81 4.22
C PHE A 246 -15.89 -1.52 2.73
N TYR A 247 -14.64 -1.61 2.27
CA TYR A 247 -14.30 -1.42 0.87
C TYR A 247 -14.24 -2.78 0.12
N PRO A 248 -15.12 -3.03 -0.87
CA PRO A 248 -15.19 -4.32 -1.55
C PRO A 248 -14.11 -4.44 -2.63
N LEU A 249 -13.11 -5.30 -2.39
CA LEU A 249 -12.08 -5.60 -3.38
C LEU A 249 -12.64 -6.50 -4.49
N LYS A 250 -12.36 -6.16 -5.75
CA LYS A 250 -12.71 -7.01 -6.90
C LYS A 250 -12.10 -8.42 -6.82
N GLY A 251 -10.97 -8.55 -6.12
CA GLY A 251 -10.33 -9.84 -5.86
C GLY A 251 -11.12 -10.78 -4.94
N TYR A 252 -12.15 -10.31 -4.23
CA TYR A 252 -12.96 -11.13 -3.31
C TYR A 252 -13.88 -12.16 -3.98
N THR A 253 -13.87 -12.28 -5.31
CA THR A 253 -14.63 -13.31 -6.03
C THR A 253 -14.35 -14.73 -5.51
N PHE A 254 -13.13 -15.01 -5.03
CA PHE A 254 -12.76 -16.31 -4.44
C PHE A 254 -13.63 -16.72 -3.24
N ILE A 255 -14.28 -15.78 -2.56
CA ILE A 255 -15.12 -16.07 -1.40
C ILE A 255 -16.32 -16.92 -1.80
N PHE A 256 -16.81 -16.74 -3.03
CA PHE A 256 -17.94 -17.49 -3.57
C PHE A 256 -17.50 -18.75 -4.34
N ASP A 257 -16.19 -18.98 -4.50
CA ASP A 257 -15.65 -20.22 -5.03
C ASP A 257 -15.85 -21.34 -4.00
N THR A 258 -16.47 -22.44 -4.43
CA THR A 258 -16.83 -23.56 -3.56
C THR A 258 -15.62 -24.32 -3.03
N ARG A 259 -14.50 -24.32 -3.76
CA ARG A 259 -13.27 -25.03 -3.37
C ARG A 259 -12.39 -24.21 -2.43
N LYS A 260 -12.48 -22.88 -2.49
CA LYS A 260 -11.59 -21.98 -1.73
C LYS A 260 -12.08 -21.77 -0.29
N PHE A 261 -11.96 -22.77 0.57
CA PHE A 261 -12.43 -22.67 1.96
C PHE A 261 -11.44 -21.99 2.92
N LEU A 262 -10.17 -21.78 2.55
CA LEU A 262 -9.17 -21.15 3.42
C LEU A 262 -8.81 -19.74 2.95
N VAL A 263 -8.92 -18.75 3.84
CA VAL A 263 -8.65 -17.34 3.59
C VAL A 263 -7.53 -16.86 4.50
N LEU A 264 -6.35 -16.64 3.92
CA LEU A 264 -5.13 -16.31 4.63
C LEU A 264 -4.84 -14.80 4.60
N GLY A 265 -4.09 -14.31 5.57
CA GLY A 265 -3.53 -12.96 5.53
C GLY A 265 -2.89 -12.52 6.83
N GLN A 266 -2.04 -11.49 6.77
CA GLN A 266 -1.37 -10.91 7.96
C GLN A 266 -2.36 -10.20 8.89
N LYS A 267 -1.91 -9.84 10.09
CA LYS A 267 -2.72 -9.01 11.01
C LYS A 267 -2.94 -7.61 10.42
N GLY A 268 -4.18 -7.11 10.52
CA GLY A 268 -4.57 -5.79 9.99
C GLY A 268 -4.97 -5.75 8.50
N VAL A 269 -4.93 -6.88 7.77
CA VAL A 269 -5.25 -6.95 6.33
C VAL A 269 -6.76 -6.90 5.99
N GLY A 270 -7.64 -6.94 6.98
CA GLY A 270 -9.10 -6.90 6.78
C GLY A 270 -9.84 -8.25 6.83
N LYS A 271 -9.23 -9.32 7.37
CA LYS A 271 -9.90 -10.63 7.56
C LYS A 271 -11.22 -10.51 8.33
N THR A 272 -11.19 -9.89 9.51
CA THR A 272 -12.39 -9.71 10.36
C THR A 272 -13.42 -8.78 9.70
N ALA A 273 -12.98 -7.75 8.95
CA ALA A 273 -13.89 -6.90 8.19
C ALA A 273 -14.65 -7.71 7.13
N LEU A 274 -13.95 -8.60 6.42
CA LEU A 274 -14.55 -9.49 5.44
C LEU A 274 -15.48 -10.53 6.10
N PHE A 275 -15.09 -11.09 7.24
CA PHE A 275 -15.93 -11.95 8.05
C PHE A 275 -17.24 -11.25 8.46
N SER A 276 -17.17 -10.01 8.95
CA SER A 276 -18.36 -9.21 9.31
C SER A 276 -19.26 -8.91 8.10
N ALA A 277 -18.66 -8.64 6.93
CA ALA A 277 -19.41 -8.45 5.68
C ALA A 277 -20.17 -9.72 5.26
N LEU A 278 -19.59 -10.91 5.47
CA LEU A 278 -20.26 -12.19 5.16
C LEU A 278 -21.30 -12.59 6.20
N LYS A 279 -21.05 -12.28 7.47
CA LYS A 279 -22.01 -12.49 8.57
C LYS A 279 -23.35 -11.81 8.29
N ASN A 280 -23.34 -10.65 7.64
CA ASN A 280 -24.54 -9.99 7.13
C ASN A 280 -24.93 -10.57 5.76
N ASN A 281 -25.96 -11.42 5.73
CA ASN A 281 -26.35 -12.15 4.52
C ASN A 281 -26.82 -11.24 3.37
N ASP A 282 -27.52 -10.14 3.67
CA ASP A 282 -27.96 -9.17 2.66
C ASP A 282 -26.76 -8.44 2.04
N TYR A 283 -25.80 -8.05 2.87
CA TYR A 283 -24.54 -7.46 2.41
C TYR A 283 -23.73 -8.45 1.58
N ALA A 284 -23.66 -9.72 1.99
CA ALA A 284 -22.96 -10.77 1.23
C ALA A 284 -23.55 -10.97 -0.17
N LYS A 285 -24.90 -10.93 -0.30
CA LYS A 285 -25.57 -10.97 -1.61
C LYS A 285 -25.27 -9.72 -2.45
N ALA A 286 -25.30 -8.53 -1.85
CA ALA A 286 -24.94 -7.28 -2.52
C ALA A 286 -23.49 -7.31 -3.01
N LEU A 287 -22.58 -7.84 -2.20
CA LEU A 287 -21.16 -8.02 -2.54
C LEU A 287 -21.00 -8.99 -3.71
N ALA A 288 -21.68 -10.13 -3.69
CA ALA A 288 -21.63 -11.11 -4.78
C ALA A 288 -22.06 -10.49 -6.12
N LYS A 289 -23.15 -9.71 -6.11
CA LYS A 289 -23.66 -8.98 -7.28
C LYS A 289 -22.64 -7.97 -7.80
N TYR A 290 -22.02 -7.18 -6.91
CA TYR A 290 -20.97 -6.22 -7.29
C TYR A 290 -19.75 -6.89 -7.91
N LEU A 291 -19.40 -8.09 -7.45
CA LEU A 291 -18.29 -8.89 -7.96
C LEU A 291 -18.63 -9.67 -9.23
N ASN A 292 -19.84 -9.51 -9.80
CA ASN A 292 -20.34 -10.24 -10.96
C ASN A 292 -20.30 -11.78 -10.77
N VAL A 293 -20.53 -12.25 -9.56
CA VAL A 293 -20.72 -13.69 -9.27
C VAL A 293 -22.05 -14.14 -9.87
N SER A 294 -22.12 -15.37 -10.39
CA SER A 294 -23.38 -15.90 -10.93
C SER A 294 -24.45 -15.94 -9.86
N THR A 295 -25.67 -15.49 -10.17
CA THR A 295 -26.81 -15.48 -9.24
C THR A 295 -27.06 -16.85 -8.60
N SER A 296 -26.90 -17.93 -9.38
CA SER A 296 -27.02 -19.31 -8.88
C SER A 296 -26.02 -19.68 -7.78
N GLN A 297 -24.88 -18.98 -7.68
CA GLN A 297 -23.84 -19.29 -6.70
C GLN A 297 -24.07 -18.62 -5.34
N TYR A 298 -24.82 -17.50 -5.29
CA TYR A 298 -24.98 -16.73 -4.06
C TYR A 298 -26.43 -16.56 -3.60
N GLU A 299 -27.43 -16.64 -4.49
CA GLU A 299 -28.81 -16.32 -4.14
C GLU A 299 -29.37 -17.21 -3.03
N HIS A 300 -28.99 -18.47 -3.05
CA HIS A 300 -29.40 -19.47 -2.07
C HIS A 300 -28.31 -19.82 -1.04
N THR A 301 -27.25 -19.01 -0.97
CA THR A 301 -26.19 -19.18 0.03
C THR A 301 -26.52 -18.37 1.28
N GLU A 302 -26.59 -19.06 2.42
CA GLU A 302 -26.64 -18.47 3.75
C GLU A 302 -25.29 -18.59 4.45
N TRP A 303 -24.87 -17.52 5.12
CA TRP A 303 -23.64 -17.45 5.89
C TRP A 303 -23.95 -17.53 7.39
N VAL A 304 -23.29 -18.44 8.09
CA VAL A 304 -23.50 -18.70 9.53
C VAL A 304 -22.17 -18.68 10.27
N VAL A 305 -22.15 -18.07 11.45
CA VAL A 305 -20.93 -17.97 12.26
C VAL A 305 -20.59 -19.31 12.92
N GLY A 306 -19.38 -19.81 12.67
CA GLY A 306 -18.82 -20.95 13.37
C GLY A 306 -17.99 -20.54 14.59
N THR A 307 -16.97 -19.71 14.37
CA THR A 307 -16.18 -19.11 15.46
C THR A 307 -16.11 -17.60 15.30
N SER A 308 -16.08 -16.90 16.44
CA SER A 308 -15.94 -15.44 16.55
C SER A 308 -15.13 -15.09 17.81
N GLN A 309 -14.95 -13.80 18.10
CA GLN A 309 -14.24 -13.38 19.32
C GLN A 309 -14.94 -13.82 20.62
N ARG A 310 -16.23 -14.17 20.55
CA ARG A 310 -17.03 -14.65 21.69
C ARG A 310 -16.91 -16.16 21.92
N THR A 311 -16.33 -16.89 20.97
CA THR A 311 -16.21 -18.35 21.04
C THR A 311 -15.05 -18.74 21.93
N ASN A 312 -15.29 -19.60 22.91
CA ASN A 312 -14.28 -20.06 23.86
C ASN A 312 -14.40 -21.58 24.09
N TYR A 313 -13.33 -22.31 23.76
CA TYR A 313 -13.18 -23.75 24.01
C TYR A 313 -11.95 -24.07 24.87
N ILE A 314 -11.40 -23.08 25.59
CA ILE A 314 -10.18 -23.22 26.41
C ILE A 314 -10.34 -24.31 27.48
N ASP A 315 -11.53 -24.45 28.08
CA ASP A 315 -11.78 -25.45 29.11
C ASP A 315 -12.15 -26.83 28.54
N ILE A 316 -12.74 -26.87 27.33
CA ILE A 316 -13.25 -28.10 26.71
C ILE A 316 -12.14 -28.82 25.94
N PHE A 317 -11.38 -28.09 25.12
CA PHE A 317 -10.44 -28.68 24.17
C PHE A 317 -9.33 -29.50 24.86
N PRO A 318 -8.76 -29.11 26.01
CA PRO A 318 -7.77 -29.92 26.73
C PRO A 318 -8.31 -31.27 27.22
N CYS A 319 -9.63 -31.44 27.33
CA CYS A 319 -10.26 -32.68 27.76
C CYS A 319 -10.45 -33.69 26.62
N LEU A 320 -10.14 -33.30 25.38
CA LEU A 320 -10.18 -34.17 24.20
C LEU A 320 -8.84 -34.93 24.09
N LYS A 321 -8.88 -36.23 24.40
CA LYS A 321 -7.70 -37.07 24.64
C LYS A 321 -6.95 -37.42 23.35
N ASP A 322 -7.66 -37.57 22.24
CA ASP A 322 -7.11 -38.02 20.96
C ASP A 322 -7.77 -37.30 19.77
N ASP A 323 -7.26 -37.57 18.56
CA ASP A 323 -7.71 -36.92 17.33
C ASP A 323 -9.13 -37.36 16.90
N GLU A 324 -9.60 -38.52 17.35
CA GLU A 324 -10.97 -38.97 17.08
C GLU A 324 -11.96 -38.17 17.91
N GLN A 325 -11.66 -37.91 19.19
CA GLN A 325 -12.46 -37.05 20.05
C GLN A 325 -12.50 -35.60 19.52
N ILE A 326 -11.36 -35.07 19.04
CA ILE A 326 -11.31 -33.74 18.41
C ILE A 326 -12.21 -33.70 17.17
N ARG A 327 -12.12 -34.72 16.32
CA ARG A 327 -12.96 -34.80 15.11
C ARG A 327 -14.44 -34.89 15.45
N ALA A 328 -14.80 -35.70 16.46
CA ALA A 328 -16.16 -35.79 16.98
C ALA A 328 -16.64 -34.43 17.50
N PHE A 329 -15.81 -33.72 18.26
CA PHE A 329 -16.10 -32.38 18.78
C PHE A 329 -16.38 -31.37 17.65
N LEU A 330 -15.55 -31.35 16.62
CA LEU A 330 -15.72 -30.43 15.49
C LEU A 330 -16.98 -30.75 14.67
N TYR A 331 -17.30 -32.03 14.44
CA TYR A 331 -18.57 -32.42 13.84
C TYR A 331 -19.77 -32.03 14.71
N PHE A 332 -19.65 -32.20 16.03
CA PHE A 332 -20.68 -31.81 16.99
C PHE A 332 -20.94 -30.30 16.98
N ILE A 333 -19.89 -29.47 17.03
CA ILE A 333 -20.03 -28.01 16.94
C ILE A 333 -20.70 -27.63 15.63
N THR A 334 -20.24 -28.20 14.51
CA THR A 334 -20.80 -27.94 13.18
C THR A 334 -22.29 -28.28 13.13
N ALA A 335 -22.68 -29.46 13.60
CA ALA A 335 -24.08 -29.87 13.66
C ALA A 335 -24.90 -28.97 14.60
N SER A 336 -24.34 -28.58 15.74
CA SER A 336 -24.99 -27.71 16.72
C SER A 336 -25.30 -26.33 16.14
N ILE A 337 -24.34 -25.72 15.43
CA ILE A 337 -24.54 -24.43 14.75
C ILE A 337 -25.70 -24.50 13.75
N LEU A 338 -25.76 -25.58 12.96
CA LEU A 338 -26.81 -25.78 11.98
C LEU A 338 -28.18 -26.01 12.65
N ILE A 339 -28.23 -26.82 13.72
CA ILE A 339 -29.46 -27.09 14.48
C ILE A 339 -29.96 -25.86 15.23
N GLU A 340 -29.07 -25.03 15.79
CA GLU A 340 -29.45 -23.77 16.44
C GLU A 340 -30.10 -22.82 15.44
N LYS A 341 -29.59 -22.80 14.20
CA LYS A 341 -30.15 -21.99 13.11
C LYS A 341 -31.48 -22.55 12.59
N GLU A 342 -31.60 -23.87 12.46
CA GLU A 342 -32.78 -24.56 11.96
C GLU A 342 -33.10 -25.79 12.83
N SER A 343 -33.97 -25.58 13.82
CA SER A 343 -34.25 -26.57 14.88
C SER A 343 -34.85 -27.89 14.39
N SER A 344 -35.51 -27.89 13.22
CA SER A 344 -36.04 -29.09 12.57
C SER A 344 -34.95 -30.09 12.19
N LEU A 345 -33.70 -29.65 11.99
CA LEU A 345 -32.58 -30.54 11.65
C LEU A 345 -32.26 -31.54 12.77
N LYS A 346 -32.66 -31.25 14.01
CA LYS A 346 -32.51 -32.18 15.16
C LYS A 346 -33.26 -33.49 14.95
N GLU A 347 -34.28 -33.53 14.09
CA GLU A 347 -35.04 -34.75 13.77
C GLU A 347 -34.20 -35.77 12.99
N PHE A 348 -33.14 -35.34 12.29
CA PHE A 348 -32.24 -36.25 11.58
C PHE A 348 -31.21 -36.95 12.48
N ALA A 349 -31.06 -36.48 13.73
CA ALA A 349 -30.14 -37.03 14.70
C ALA A 349 -30.63 -38.37 15.24
N ASP A 350 -29.72 -39.35 15.29
CA ASP A 350 -29.98 -40.65 15.91
C ASP A 350 -30.24 -40.50 17.41
N GLU A 351 -31.10 -41.36 17.99
CA GLU A 351 -31.44 -41.31 19.43
C GLU A 351 -30.19 -41.33 20.31
N LYS A 352 -29.14 -42.05 19.89
CA LYS A 352 -27.86 -42.13 20.62
C LYS A 352 -27.13 -40.79 20.77
N ILE A 353 -27.28 -39.88 19.79
CA ILE A 353 -26.59 -38.57 19.79
C ILE A 353 -27.55 -37.40 20.02
N LYS A 354 -28.86 -37.64 20.04
CA LYS A 354 -29.89 -36.59 20.18
C LYS A 354 -29.75 -35.81 21.48
N GLY A 355 -29.35 -36.50 22.56
CA GLY A 355 -29.08 -35.90 23.88
C GLY A 355 -27.94 -34.87 23.88
N LEU A 356 -26.98 -34.96 22.95
CA LEU A 356 -25.88 -33.99 22.83
C LEU A 356 -26.39 -32.58 22.47
N PHE A 357 -27.55 -32.48 21.85
CA PHE A 357 -28.16 -31.22 21.40
C PHE A 357 -29.27 -30.72 22.32
N GLU A 358 -29.39 -31.24 23.55
CA GLU A 358 -30.42 -30.82 24.52
C GLU A 358 -29.93 -29.76 25.51
N ARG A 359 -28.62 -29.69 25.73
CA ARG A 359 -27.98 -28.76 26.67
C ARG A 359 -26.71 -28.19 26.06
N THR A 360 -26.23 -27.09 26.63
CA THR A 360 -24.91 -26.56 26.31
C THR A 360 -23.85 -27.62 26.59
N PHE A 361 -22.91 -27.78 25.67
CA PHE A 361 -21.84 -28.78 25.82
C PHE A 361 -20.88 -28.36 26.92
N GLU A 362 -20.70 -29.23 27.92
CA GLU A 362 -19.81 -29.03 29.06
C GLU A 362 -18.63 -30.01 29.00
N VAL A 363 -17.61 -29.77 29.82
CA VAL A 363 -16.41 -30.61 29.92
C VAL A 363 -16.75 -32.09 30.15
N SER A 364 -17.79 -32.38 30.94
CA SER A 364 -18.29 -33.73 31.22
C SER A 364 -18.79 -34.48 29.98
N GLY A 365 -19.15 -33.76 28.91
CA GLY A 365 -19.58 -34.32 27.64
C GLY A 365 -18.43 -34.87 26.78
N CYS A 366 -17.16 -34.57 27.10
CA CYS A 366 -16.01 -35.02 26.31
C CYS A 366 -15.89 -36.54 26.25
N ASP A 367 -16.26 -37.25 27.32
CA ASP A 367 -16.22 -38.73 27.33
C ASP A 367 -17.27 -39.36 26.40
N MET A 368 -18.30 -38.61 25.99
CA MET A 368 -19.29 -39.07 25.01
C MET A 368 -18.80 -38.93 23.56
N LEU A 369 -17.70 -38.21 23.33
CA LEU A 369 -17.11 -37.99 22.02
C LEU A 369 -16.16 -39.14 21.68
N THR A 370 -16.73 -40.24 21.20
CA THR A 370 -16.01 -41.44 20.75
C THR A 370 -15.92 -41.48 19.22
N SER A 371 -15.18 -42.44 18.66
CA SER A 371 -15.16 -42.72 17.22
C SER A 371 -16.53 -43.11 16.68
N GLU A 372 -17.35 -43.84 17.45
CA GLU A 372 -18.75 -44.14 17.09
C GLU A 372 -19.56 -42.84 17.00
N THR A 373 -19.40 -41.95 17.97
CA THR A 373 -20.04 -40.62 17.99
C THR A 373 -19.59 -39.77 16.81
N ALA A 374 -18.29 -39.76 16.48
CA ALA A 374 -17.75 -39.06 15.31
C ALA A 374 -18.40 -39.52 14.01
N TYR A 375 -18.54 -40.84 13.83
CA TYR A 375 -19.19 -41.43 12.68
C TYR A 375 -20.67 -41.03 12.60
N MET A 376 -21.41 -41.15 13.71
CA MET A 376 -22.82 -40.76 13.76
C MET A 376 -23.04 -39.28 13.44
N LEU A 377 -22.18 -38.39 13.96
CA LEU A 377 -22.24 -36.96 13.68
C LEU A 377 -21.89 -36.64 12.22
N ASN A 378 -20.92 -37.33 11.61
CA ASN A 378 -20.66 -37.18 10.18
C ASN A 378 -21.86 -37.62 9.33
N GLN A 379 -22.51 -38.74 9.69
CA GLN A 379 -23.74 -39.18 9.01
C GLN A 379 -24.88 -38.18 9.16
N LEU A 380 -25.03 -37.57 10.34
CA LEU A 380 -25.99 -36.48 10.57
C LEU A 380 -25.72 -35.30 9.62
N LEU A 381 -24.47 -34.83 9.54
CA LEU A 381 -24.10 -33.74 8.62
C LEU A 381 -24.38 -34.09 7.15
N ARG A 382 -24.11 -35.35 6.72
CA ARG A 382 -24.47 -35.80 5.36
C ARG A 382 -25.98 -35.78 5.10
N LYS A 383 -26.80 -36.15 6.09
CA LYS A 383 -28.27 -36.04 5.99
C LYS A 383 -28.71 -34.58 5.88
N ILE A 384 -28.12 -33.69 6.68
CA ILE A 384 -28.39 -32.25 6.62
C ILE A 384 -27.96 -31.67 5.26
N ASP A 385 -26.81 -32.08 4.74
CA ASP A 385 -26.32 -31.66 3.41
C ASP A 385 -27.30 -32.06 2.30
N THR A 386 -27.78 -33.31 2.32
CA THR A 386 -28.81 -33.81 1.39
C THR A 386 -30.14 -33.05 1.55
N TYR A 387 -30.52 -32.73 2.78
CA TYR A 387 -31.72 -31.95 3.08
C TYR A 387 -31.66 -30.54 2.49
N TYR A 388 -30.50 -29.88 2.58
CA TYR A 388 -30.26 -28.58 1.96
C TYR A 388 -30.18 -28.66 0.43
N ALA A 389 -29.54 -29.70 -0.12
CA ALA A 389 -29.52 -29.95 -1.56
C ALA A 389 -30.93 -30.06 -2.15
N GLY A 390 -31.83 -30.79 -1.49
CA GLY A 390 -33.23 -30.92 -1.91
C GLY A 390 -34.06 -29.63 -1.84
N ARG A 391 -33.53 -28.57 -1.23
CA ARG A 391 -34.16 -27.23 -1.10
C ARG A 391 -33.44 -26.15 -1.90
N ASP A 392 -32.46 -26.54 -2.70
CA ASP A 392 -31.55 -25.62 -3.39
C ASP A 392 -30.91 -24.63 -2.41
N LYS A 393 -30.58 -25.06 -1.18
CA LYS A 393 -29.98 -24.22 -0.13
C LYS A 393 -28.51 -24.57 0.05
N VAL A 394 -27.68 -23.57 0.26
CA VAL A 394 -26.27 -23.73 0.66
C VAL A 394 -26.05 -22.99 1.97
N VAL A 395 -25.42 -23.62 2.95
CA VAL A 395 -25.01 -22.98 4.20
C VAL A 395 -23.49 -22.98 4.28
N THR A 396 -22.89 -21.80 4.35
CA THR A 396 -21.45 -21.62 4.51
C THR A 396 -21.12 -21.15 5.92
N ILE A 397 -20.36 -21.97 6.65
CA ILE A 397 -19.94 -21.68 8.01
C ILE A 397 -18.63 -20.89 7.99
N ILE A 398 -18.63 -19.70 8.59
CA ILE A 398 -17.48 -18.80 8.62
C ILE A 398 -16.77 -18.84 9.96
N TYR A 399 -15.44 -18.93 9.93
CA TYR A 399 -14.59 -19.03 11.12
C TYR A 399 -13.60 -17.88 11.14
N ASP A 400 -13.64 -17.03 12.18
CA ASP A 400 -12.61 -16.03 12.46
C ASP A 400 -12.12 -16.16 13.91
N SER A 401 -11.07 -15.40 14.26
CA SER A 401 -10.50 -15.33 15.62
C SER A 401 -10.00 -16.66 16.18
N LEU A 402 -9.61 -17.60 15.31
CA LEU A 402 -9.12 -18.93 15.68
C LEU A 402 -7.86 -18.89 16.56
N ASP A 403 -7.15 -17.76 16.57
CA ASP A 403 -6.00 -17.53 17.45
C ASP A 403 -6.35 -17.45 18.95
N ARG A 404 -7.65 -17.31 19.29
CA ARG A 404 -8.14 -17.11 20.67
C ARG A 404 -9.11 -18.19 21.16
N VAL A 405 -9.58 -19.06 20.28
CA VAL A 405 -10.66 -20.03 20.58
C VAL A 405 -10.19 -21.11 21.57
N VAL A 406 -8.93 -21.49 21.52
CA VAL A 406 -8.29 -22.46 22.42
C VAL A 406 -6.99 -21.88 22.99
N ALA A 407 -6.43 -22.51 24.02
CA ALA A 407 -5.14 -22.09 24.56
C ALA A 407 -4.03 -22.21 23.50
N SER A 408 -3.01 -21.34 23.56
CA SER A 408 -1.94 -21.29 22.55
C SER A 408 -1.22 -22.62 22.32
N LYS A 409 -1.10 -23.46 23.36
CA LYS A 409 -0.51 -24.82 23.29
C LYS A 409 -1.35 -25.81 22.47
N ASP A 410 -2.67 -25.60 22.43
CA ASP A 410 -3.65 -26.51 21.81
C ASP A 410 -4.06 -26.04 20.41
N ARG A 411 -3.78 -24.77 20.07
CA ARG A 411 -4.10 -24.14 18.79
C ARG A 411 -3.60 -24.92 17.56
N PRO A 412 -2.35 -25.46 17.52
CA PRO A 412 -1.90 -26.25 16.39
C PRO A 412 -2.80 -27.48 16.12
N ARG A 413 -3.16 -28.24 17.17
CA ARG A 413 -4.07 -29.40 17.05
C ARG A 413 -5.47 -28.98 16.60
N PHE A 414 -6.03 -27.91 17.19
CA PHE A 414 -7.36 -27.43 16.85
C PHE A 414 -7.48 -26.97 15.40
N VAL A 415 -6.58 -26.08 14.96
CA VAL A 415 -6.63 -25.50 13.60
C VAL A 415 -6.36 -26.59 12.55
N SER A 416 -5.39 -27.48 12.79
CA SER A 416 -5.10 -28.58 11.87
C SER A 416 -6.30 -29.53 11.73
N ALA A 417 -6.92 -29.93 12.85
CA ALA A 417 -8.10 -30.80 12.81
C ALA A 417 -9.32 -30.13 12.15
N LEU A 418 -9.52 -28.83 12.34
CA LEU A 418 -10.58 -28.07 11.66
C LEU A 418 -10.36 -28.03 10.14
N ILE A 419 -9.14 -27.71 9.70
CA ILE A 419 -8.79 -27.69 8.27
C ILE A 419 -8.94 -29.09 7.66
N ASP A 420 -8.42 -30.12 8.32
CA ASP A 420 -8.52 -31.50 7.87
C ASP A 420 -9.97 -31.98 7.79
N MET A 421 -10.81 -31.63 8.76
CA MET A 421 -12.24 -31.96 8.70
C MET A 421 -12.89 -31.38 7.44
N TRP A 422 -12.68 -30.10 7.14
CA TRP A 422 -13.26 -29.48 5.95
C TRP A 422 -12.65 -30.01 4.66
N TYR A 423 -11.35 -30.26 4.63
CA TYR A 423 -10.68 -30.86 3.47
C TYR A 423 -11.21 -32.26 3.15
N LEU A 424 -11.37 -33.12 4.17
CA LEU A 424 -11.87 -34.49 3.99
C LEU A 424 -13.33 -34.55 3.53
N ASN A 425 -14.14 -33.53 3.86
CA ASN A 425 -15.55 -33.48 3.49
C ASN A 425 -15.83 -32.61 2.26
N GLU A 426 -14.83 -31.93 1.67
CA GLU A 426 -15.01 -30.99 0.55
C GLU A 426 -15.70 -31.63 -0.67
N SER A 427 -15.37 -32.89 -0.99
CA SER A 427 -15.99 -33.59 -2.12
C SER A 427 -17.38 -34.16 -1.78
N VAL A 428 -17.67 -34.38 -0.51
CA VAL A 428 -18.88 -35.07 -0.04
C VAL A 428 -19.99 -34.08 0.32
N MET A 429 -19.66 -32.98 0.99
CA MET A 429 -20.60 -31.96 1.45
C MET A 429 -20.54 -30.77 0.51
N GLN A 430 -21.52 -30.67 -0.40
CA GLN A 430 -21.58 -29.60 -1.41
C GLN A 430 -22.51 -28.46 -1.00
N ASN A 431 -23.40 -28.69 -0.04
CA ASN A 431 -24.41 -27.75 0.44
C ASN A 431 -24.14 -27.28 1.87
N ILE A 432 -23.27 -27.95 2.62
CA ILE A 432 -22.63 -27.45 3.85
C ILE A 432 -21.17 -27.15 3.53
N ARG A 433 -20.78 -25.88 3.59
CA ARG A 433 -19.44 -25.39 3.22
C ARG A 433 -18.80 -24.61 4.35
N SER A 434 -17.54 -24.21 4.16
CA SER A 434 -16.87 -23.31 5.08
C SER A 434 -16.05 -22.20 4.42
N LYS A 435 -15.79 -21.14 5.20
CA LYS A 435 -14.69 -20.20 5.00
C LYS A 435 -13.94 -19.99 6.30
N ILE A 436 -12.67 -20.34 6.30
CA ILE A 436 -11.77 -20.27 7.45
C ILE A 436 -10.84 -19.08 7.24
N PHE A 437 -11.03 -18.02 8.05
CA PHE A 437 -10.14 -16.89 8.10
C PHE A 437 -9.00 -17.19 9.06
N LEU A 438 -7.78 -17.33 8.54
CA LEU A 438 -6.62 -17.71 9.33
C LEU A 438 -5.48 -16.74 9.10
N ARG A 439 -4.73 -16.44 10.15
CA ARG A 439 -3.50 -15.68 10.01
C ARG A 439 -2.46 -16.49 9.22
N LYS A 440 -1.71 -15.81 8.35
CA LYS A 440 -0.77 -16.48 7.45
C LYS A 440 0.37 -17.17 8.23
N ASP A 441 0.88 -16.52 9.28
CA ASP A 441 1.92 -17.08 10.15
C ASP A 441 1.46 -18.36 10.87
N ILE A 442 0.22 -18.38 11.40
CA ILE A 442 -0.37 -19.57 12.04
C ILE A 442 -0.50 -20.70 11.01
N TYR A 443 -0.95 -20.38 9.79
CA TYR A 443 -1.01 -21.37 8.71
C TYR A 443 0.36 -21.94 8.37
N ASP A 444 1.37 -21.08 8.18
CA ASP A 444 2.69 -21.50 7.75
C ASP A 444 3.40 -22.35 8.81
N ARG A 445 3.19 -22.07 10.10
CA ARG A 445 3.93 -22.70 11.22
C ARG A 445 3.19 -23.76 12.01
N GLU A 446 1.91 -23.54 12.31
CA GLU A 446 1.17 -24.38 13.26
C GLU A 446 0.28 -25.42 12.57
N VAL A 447 -0.12 -25.18 11.32
CA VAL A 447 -0.93 -26.14 10.57
C VAL A 447 -0.05 -27.29 10.11
N ASP A 448 -0.28 -28.46 10.70
CA ASP A 448 0.36 -29.73 10.36
C ASP A 448 -0.69 -30.70 9.83
N VAL A 449 -0.64 -30.90 8.51
CA VAL A 449 -1.61 -31.70 7.76
C VAL A 449 -0.86 -32.46 6.67
N SER A 450 -1.21 -33.72 6.47
CA SER A 450 -0.50 -34.65 5.59
C SER A 450 -0.27 -34.14 4.16
N ASP A 451 -1.17 -33.30 3.64
CA ASP A 451 -1.19 -32.79 2.26
C ASP A 451 -1.10 -31.23 2.20
N LYS A 452 -0.30 -30.58 3.06
CA LYS A 452 -0.21 -29.09 3.12
C LYS A 452 0.05 -28.40 1.77
N VAL A 453 0.79 -29.05 0.86
CA VAL A 453 1.03 -28.52 -0.50
C VAL A 453 -0.26 -28.43 -1.31
N LYS A 454 -1.17 -29.42 -1.19
CA LYS A 454 -2.45 -29.43 -1.91
C LYS A 454 -3.42 -28.38 -1.38
N LEU A 455 -3.31 -28.01 -0.09
CA LEU A 455 -4.13 -26.95 0.51
C LEU A 455 -3.97 -25.60 -0.18
N LYS A 456 -2.87 -25.35 -0.92
CA LYS A 456 -2.73 -24.16 -1.78
C LYS A 456 -3.86 -24.05 -2.82
N ASN A 457 -4.41 -25.18 -3.28
CA ASN A 457 -5.56 -25.19 -4.19
C ASN A 457 -6.86 -24.75 -3.50
N TYR A 458 -6.93 -24.84 -2.19
CA TYR A 458 -8.10 -24.50 -1.36
C TYR A 458 -7.94 -23.18 -0.62
N SER A 459 -6.76 -22.54 -0.72
CA SER A 459 -6.45 -21.28 -0.04
C SER A 459 -6.31 -20.10 -0.98
N THR A 460 -6.56 -18.90 -0.46
CA THR A 460 -6.25 -17.60 -1.09
C THR A 460 -5.73 -16.65 -0.02
N THR A 461 -4.78 -15.77 -0.36
CA THR A 461 -4.27 -14.75 0.55
C THR A 461 -4.87 -13.39 0.21
N ILE A 462 -5.40 -12.68 1.21
CA ILE A 462 -5.87 -11.30 1.03
C ILE A 462 -4.66 -10.39 0.87
N GLY A 463 -4.66 -9.60 -0.20
CA GLY A 463 -3.67 -8.57 -0.48
C GLY A 463 -4.36 -7.27 -0.92
N TRP A 464 -3.65 -6.16 -0.78
CA TRP A 464 -4.12 -4.84 -1.16
C TRP A 464 -3.12 -4.19 -2.11
N GLU A 465 -3.64 -3.67 -3.22
CA GLU A 465 -2.87 -2.78 -4.06
C GLU A 465 -2.83 -1.38 -3.46
N TYR A 466 -1.77 -0.64 -3.76
CA TYR A 466 -1.51 0.64 -3.09
C TYR A 466 -2.65 1.66 -3.28
N ASP A 467 -3.18 1.78 -4.50
CA ASP A 467 -4.30 2.68 -4.80
C ASP A 467 -5.62 2.24 -4.15
N GLN A 468 -5.80 0.94 -3.89
CA GLN A 468 -7.00 0.42 -3.21
C GLN A 468 -7.04 0.82 -1.74
N LEU A 469 -5.88 1.01 -1.11
CA LEU A 469 -5.79 1.50 0.27
C LEU A 469 -6.30 2.94 0.37
N PHE A 470 -5.96 3.80 -0.59
CA PHE A 470 -6.52 5.14 -0.67
C PHE A 470 -8.03 5.12 -0.97
N ALA A 471 -8.46 4.30 -1.92
CA ALA A 471 -9.89 4.14 -2.24
C ALA A 471 -10.72 3.76 -0.99
N MET A 472 -10.18 2.89 -0.14
CA MET A 472 -10.79 2.53 1.14
C MET A 472 -10.86 3.71 2.11
N VAL A 473 -9.79 4.50 2.25
CA VAL A 473 -9.79 5.70 3.08
C VAL A 473 -10.81 6.73 2.57
N TRP A 474 -10.86 6.96 1.25
CA TRP A 474 -11.82 7.86 0.63
C TRP A 474 -13.25 7.41 0.87
N LYS A 475 -13.55 6.12 0.70
CA LYS A 475 -14.88 5.57 0.98
C LYS A 475 -15.34 5.94 2.38
N ARG A 476 -14.48 5.73 3.38
CA ARG A 476 -14.78 6.04 4.78
C ARG A 476 -15.03 7.53 4.97
N ALA A 477 -14.12 8.37 4.50
CA ALA A 477 -14.22 9.83 4.67
C ALA A 477 -15.46 10.42 3.96
N ILE A 478 -15.74 9.99 2.72
CA ILE A 478 -16.91 10.38 1.93
C ILE A 478 -18.21 10.02 2.66
N SER A 479 -18.26 8.84 3.29
CA SER A 479 -19.45 8.40 4.02
C SER A 479 -19.71 9.20 5.30
N LYS A 480 -18.71 9.95 5.80
CA LYS A 480 -18.84 10.81 7.00
C LYS A 480 -19.04 12.28 6.68
N SER A 481 -18.68 12.76 5.49
CA SER A 481 -18.76 14.18 5.14
C SER A 481 -19.18 14.44 3.71
N GLN A 482 -20.26 15.22 3.57
CA GLN A 482 -20.73 15.71 2.27
C GLN A 482 -19.70 16.62 1.60
N GLN A 483 -18.91 17.38 2.37
CA GLN A 483 -17.84 18.22 1.81
C GLN A 483 -16.70 17.38 1.27
N MET A 484 -16.36 16.26 1.93
CA MET A 484 -15.40 15.31 1.39
C MET A 484 -15.92 14.65 0.10
N LYS A 485 -17.23 14.36 0.02
CA LYS A 485 -17.87 13.89 -1.21
C LYS A 485 -17.73 14.91 -2.34
N ILE A 486 -18.06 16.17 -2.09
CA ILE A 486 -17.96 17.26 -3.07
C ILE A 486 -16.50 17.42 -3.53
N LEU A 487 -15.53 17.47 -2.60
CA LEU A 487 -14.11 17.54 -2.93
C LEU A 487 -13.69 16.41 -3.87
N PHE A 488 -14.08 15.17 -3.54
CA PHE A 488 -13.75 14.01 -4.35
C PHE A 488 -14.35 14.09 -5.76
N GLU A 489 -15.65 14.41 -5.89
CA GLU A 489 -16.33 14.50 -7.18
C GLU A 489 -15.75 15.63 -8.05
N THR A 490 -15.41 16.77 -7.45
CA THR A 490 -14.78 17.90 -8.13
C THR A 490 -13.41 17.54 -8.70
N ILE A 491 -12.56 16.89 -7.90
CA ILE A 491 -11.19 16.54 -8.34
C ILE A 491 -11.20 15.43 -9.39
N THR A 492 -12.00 14.38 -9.16
CA THR A 492 -12.02 13.22 -10.06
C THR A 492 -12.91 13.39 -11.29
N MET A 493 -13.76 14.43 -11.30
CA MET A 493 -14.82 14.64 -12.30
C MET A 493 -15.74 13.42 -12.46
N LYS A 494 -15.87 12.61 -11.39
CA LYS A 494 -16.71 11.41 -11.36
C LYS A 494 -17.83 11.60 -10.34
N GLY A 495 -19.08 11.47 -10.79
CA GLY A 495 -20.21 11.39 -9.87
C GLY A 495 -20.19 10.08 -9.10
N LEU A 496 -20.38 10.16 -7.78
CA LEU A 496 -20.43 8.99 -6.91
C LEU A 496 -21.87 8.50 -6.76
N THR A 497 -22.15 7.36 -7.39
CA THR A 497 -23.41 6.64 -7.24
C THR A 497 -23.30 5.59 -6.14
N GLU A 498 -24.35 5.43 -5.34
CA GLU A 498 -24.42 4.33 -4.40
C GLU A 498 -24.62 2.99 -5.13
N SER A 499 -23.83 2.00 -4.75
CA SER A 499 -24.08 0.61 -5.13
C SER A 499 -25.11 0.04 -4.16
N THR A 500 -26.17 -0.57 -4.71
CA THR A 500 -27.27 -1.16 -3.92
C THR A 500 -26.72 -2.10 -2.84
N GLY A 501 -26.96 -1.78 -1.58
CA GLY A 501 -26.53 -2.58 -0.41
C GLY A 501 -25.05 -2.45 -0.02
N LEU A 502 -24.22 -1.70 -0.75
CA LEU A 502 -22.78 -1.53 -0.47
C LEU A 502 -22.37 -0.07 -0.19
N GLY A 503 -23.27 0.89 -0.39
CA GLY A 503 -22.97 2.31 -0.29
C GLY A 503 -22.09 2.79 -1.44
N VAL A 504 -21.36 3.88 -1.21
CA VAL A 504 -20.44 4.45 -2.20
C VAL A 504 -19.19 3.57 -2.33
N ILE A 505 -18.73 3.35 -3.56
CA ILE A 505 -17.48 2.61 -3.84
C ILE A 505 -16.64 3.46 -4.79
N PRO A 506 -15.71 4.28 -4.28
CA PRO A 506 -14.89 5.14 -5.13
C PRO A 506 -13.89 4.30 -5.94
N THR A 507 -13.78 4.59 -7.23
CA THR A 507 -12.74 4.01 -8.09
C THR A 507 -11.74 5.09 -8.49
N VAL A 508 -10.50 4.93 -8.05
CA VAL A 508 -9.42 5.90 -8.21
C VAL A 508 -8.24 5.31 -8.96
N THR A 509 -7.62 6.14 -9.79
CA THR A 509 -6.31 5.92 -10.41
C THR A 509 -5.21 6.54 -9.54
N GLU A 510 -3.94 6.19 -9.80
CA GLU A 510 -2.80 6.85 -9.16
C GLU A 510 -2.87 8.38 -9.30
N ARG A 511 -3.19 8.89 -10.49
CA ARG A 511 -3.30 10.33 -10.75
C ARG A 511 -4.36 10.97 -9.85
N GLU A 512 -5.55 10.37 -9.80
CA GLU A 512 -6.64 10.88 -8.95
C GLU A 512 -6.28 10.83 -7.47
N ASN A 513 -5.58 9.79 -7.01
CA ASN A 513 -5.06 9.74 -5.65
C ASN A 513 -4.06 10.87 -5.37
N ARG A 514 -3.16 11.16 -6.32
CA ARG A 514 -2.22 12.29 -6.21
C ARG A 514 -2.95 13.62 -6.13
N ASP A 515 -3.96 13.83 -6.97
CA ASP A 515 -4.72 15.09 -7.01
C ASP A 515 -5.54 15.30 -5.73
N ILE A 516 -6.20 14.25 -5.21
CA ILE A 516 -6.92 14.30 -3.92
C ILE A 516 -5.96 14.58 -2.77
N LEU A 517 -4.79 13.91 -2.74
CA LEU A 517 -3.77 14.14 -1.72
C LEU A 517 -3.17 15.55 -1.80
N ALA A 518 -2.98 16.07 -3.01
CA ALA A 518 -2.48 17.41 -3.23
C ALA A 518 -3.45 18.46 -2.67
N ALA A 519 -4.75 18.27 -2.84
CA ALA A 519 -5.76 19.14 -2.26
C ALA A 519 -5.85 19.01 -0.72
N LEU A 520 -5.72 17.78 -0.20
CA LEU A 520 -5.85 17.52 1.24
C LEU A 520 -4.62 17.96 2.04
N VAL A 521 -3.43 17.67 1.55
CA VAL A 521 -2.16 17.77 2.29
C VAL A 521 -1.17 18.71 1.61
N GLY A 522 -1.22 18.81 0.29
CA GLY A 522 -0.23 19.47 -0.56
C GLY A 522 0.49 18.48 -1.47
N VAL A 523 1.05 18.95 -2.58
CA VAL A 523 1.75 18.12 -3.57
C VAL A 523 2.96 17.41 -2.95
N LYS A 524 3.64 18.08 -2.00
CA LYS A 524 4.82 17.61 -1.29
C LYS A 524 4.61 17.68 0.22
N MET A 525 5.37 16.88 0.97
CA MET A 525 5.28 16.83 2.45
C MET A 525 5.92 18.03 3.18
N GLY A 526 5.81 19.23 2.60
CA GLY A 526 6.38 20.50 3.06
C GLY A 526 7.01 21.29 1.90
N SER A 527 7.70 22.38 2.20
CA SER A 527 8.31 23.25 1.18
C SER A 527 9.58 22.66 0.56
N GLY A 528 9.84 23.01 -0.71
CA GLY A 528 11.05 22.67 -1.44
C GLY A 528 11.03 21.27 -2.07
N LYS A 529 12.05 20.48 -1.78
CA LYS A 529 12.41 19.21 -2.48
C LYS A 529 12.02 17.96 -1.69
N LYS A 530 10.97 18.09 -0.88
CA LYS A 530 10.41 16.95 -0.14
C LYS A 530 9.66 16.00 -1.08
N ALA A 531 9.63 14.72 -0.72
CA ALA A 531 8.92 13.69 -1.46
C ALA A 531 7.47 14.10 -1.76
N SER A 532 6.95 13.66 -2.91
CA SER A 532 5.54 13.80 -3.23
C SER A 532 4.70 13.10 -2.14
N THR A 533 3.57 13.70 -1.79
CA THR A 533 2.70 13.19 -0.72
C THR A 533 2.28 11.75 -0.98
N TYR A 534 1.95 11.42 -2.23
CA TYR A 534 1.64 10.04 -2.64
C TYR A 534 2.80 9.08 -2.35
N ASN A 535 4.02 9.36 -2.81
CA ASN A 535 5.15 8.46 -2.58
C ASN A 535 5.57 8.39 -1.09
N TRP A 536 5.34 9.45 -0.33
CA TRP A 536 5.67 9.48 1.09
C TRP A 536 4.91 8.40 1.87
N PHE A 537 3.60 8.26 1.68
CA PHE A 537 2.83 7.21 2.36
C PHE A 537 3.34 5.81 2.00
N ARG A 538 3.70 5.58 0.74
CA ARG A 538 4.27 4.31 0.29
C ARG A 538 5.57 4.01 1.05
N ASN A 539 6.48 4.98 1.09
CA ASN A 539 7.81 4.82 1.68
C ASN A 539 7.76 4.70 3.21
N ARG A 540 6.81 5.37 3.87
CA ARG A 540 6.71 5.38 5.34
C ARG A 540 5.90 4.23 5.93
N LEU A 541 4.91 3.70 5.18
CA LEU A 541 4.00 2.68 5.69
C LEU A 541 4.31 1.26 5.21
N ALA A 542 5.10 1.10 4.15
CA ALA A 542 5.41 -0.21 3.60
C ALA A 542 6.42 -0.97 4.47
N ASP A 543 6.21 -2.28 4.58
CA ASP A 543 7.23 -3.20 5.08
C ASP A 543 8.34 -3.44 4.04
N THR A 544 9.32 -4.30 4.34
CA THR A 544 10.42 -4.53 3.39
C THR A 544 10.03 -5.35 2.16
N GLN A 545 8.83 -5.91 2.13
CA GLN A 545 8.23 -6.58 0.97
C GLN A 545 7.34 -5.61 0.15
N GLY A 546 7.25 -4.34 0.56
CA GLY A 546 6.43 -3.33 -0.10
C GLY A 546 4.94 -3.40 0.27
N ALA A 547 4.56 -4.22 1.24
CA ALA A 547 3.16 -4.38 1.64
C ALA A 547 2.76 -3.33 2.68
N ILE A 548 1.57 -2.76 2.52
CA ILE A 548 0.96 -1.83 3.46
C ILE A 548 -0.37 -2.45 3.92
N VAL A 549 -0.58 -2.52 5.23
CA VAL A 549 -1.84 -3.02 5.77
C VAL A 549 -2.88 -1.89 5.87
N PRO A 550 -4.17 -2.14 5.53
CA PRO A 550 -5.28 -1.21 5.68
C PRO A 550 -5.29 -0.45 7.00
N ARG A 551 -5.08 -1.17 8.11
CA ARG A 551 -5.08 -0.59 9.46
C ARG A 551 -4.07 0.57 9.60
N SER A 552 -2.85 0.40 9.11
CA SER A 552 -1.81 1.44 9.19
C SER A 552 -2.17 2.65 8.32
N MET A 553 -2.81 2.42 7.17
CA MET A 553 -3.30 3.49 6.32
C MET A 553 -4.43 4.28 7.02
N ILE A 554 -5.40 3.62 7.63
CA ILE A 554 -6.51 4.31 8.31
C ILE A 554 -6.00 5.05 9.55
N ASP A 555 -5.15 4.42 10.36
CA ASP A 555 -4.62 4.97 11.63
C ASP A 555 -3.82 6.26 11.39
N ILE A 556 -3.00 6.33 10.32
CA ILE A 556 -2.22 7.54 10.04
C ILE A 556 -3.10 8.73 9.65
N PHE A 557 -4.17 8.52 8.87
CA PHE A 557 -5.09 9.58 8.49
C PHE A 557 -5.90 10.09 9.68
N ALA A 558 -6.40 9.17 10.52
CA ALA A 558 -7.17 9.52 11.70
C ALA A 558 -6.34 10.33 12.71
N LYS A 559 -5.12 9.86 13.02
CA LYS A 559 -4.22 10.56 13.94
C LYS A 559 -3.76 11.91 13.38
N ALA A 560 -3.44 11.98 12.09
CA ALA A 560 -3.04 13.25 11.47
C ALA A 560 -4.18 14.28 11.50
N ALA A 561 -5.43 13.84 11.32
CA ALA A 561 -6.60 14.70 11.47
C ALA A 561 -6.79 15.19 12.91
N ALA A 562 -6.62 14.31 13.91
CA ALA A 562 -6.63 14.70 15.34
C ALA A 562 -5.55 15.73 15.66
N LYS A 563 -4.34 15.52 15.15
CA LYS A 563 -3.25 16.47 15.32
C LYS A 563 -3.54 17.83 14.68
N GLU A 564 -4.16 17.82 13.50
CA GLU A 564 -4.57 19.05 12.82
C GLU A 564 -5.66 19.80 13.60
N GLU A 565 -6.65 19.10 14.16
CA GLU A 565 -7.68 19.68 15.01
C GLU A 565 -7.10 20.33 16.28
N GLU A 566 -6.18 19.65 16.97
CA GLU A 566 -5.44 20.20 18.12
C GLU A 566 -4.71 21.51 17.77
N LEU A 567 -4.05 21.55 16.61
CA LEU A 567 -3.29 22.70 16.14
C LEU A 567 -4.18 23.90 15.79
N ARG A 568 -5.37 23.64 15.22
CA ARG A 568 -6.36 24.69 14.89
C ARG A 568 -7.02 25.27 16.15
N ASN A 569 -7.26 24.44 17.16
CA ASN A 569 -7.83 24.86 18.45
C ASN A 569 -6.81 25.58 19.36
N GLY A 570 -5.52 25.49 19.07
CA GLY A 570 -4.44 26.13 19.83
C GLY A 570 -4.20 27.63 19.51
N LYS A 571 -3.26 28.25 20.23
CA LYS A 571 -2.87 29.69 20.08
C LYS A 571 -2.33 30.07 18.68
N ALA A 572 -2.09 29.10 17.80
CA ALA A 572 -1.58 29.27 16.44
C ALA A 572 -2.69 29.07 15.38
N GLY A 573 -3.94 29.38 15.72
CA GLY A 573 -5.13 29.29 14.87
C GLY A 573 -5.07 30.18 13.63
N SER A 574 -4.22 29.81 12.68
CA SER A 574 -4.22 30.36 11.33
C SER A 574 -4.56 29.26 10.33
N MET A 575 -5.39 29.62 9.36
CA MET A 575 -5.70 28.80 8.19
C MET A 575 -4.39 28.39 7.51
N SER A 576 -4.24 27.10 7.23
CA SER A 576 -3.12 26.58 6.43
C SER A 576 -3.50 26.53 4.95
N LYS A 577 -2.50 26.54 4.07
CA LYS A 577 -2.70 26.31 2.64
C LYS A 577 -3.25 24.90 2.34
N SER A 578 -3.03 23.94 3.23
CA SER A 578 -3.52 22.56 3.15
C SER A 578 -4.64 22.30 4.17
N ILE A 579 -5.58 21.42 3.87
CA ILE A 579 -6.62 21.00 4.83
C ILE A 579 -6.00 20.34 6.06
N ILE A 580 -5.12 19.34 5.85
CA ILE A 580 -4.32 18.69 6.89
C ILE A 580 -2.84 18.99 6.63
N ARG A 581 -2.13 19.62 7.58
CA ARG A 581 -0.72 19.97 7.36
C ARG A 581 0.15 18.72 7.18
N PRO A 582 1.14 18.72 6.27
CA PRO A 582 2.09 17.61 6.12
C PRO A 582 2.78 17.20 7.43
N ARG A 583 3.12 18.18 8.28
CA ARG A 583 3.75 17.90 9.59
C ARG A 583 2.89 17.00 10.48
N CYS A 584 1.56 17.06 10.36
CA CYS A 584 0.66 16.25 11.18
C CYS A 584 0.85 14.76 10.86
N PHE A 585 1.10 14.40 9.61
CA PHE A 585 1.43 13.02 9.23
C PHE A 585 2.84 12.61 9.67
N GLU A 586 3.82 13.52 9.59
CA GLU A 586 5.19 13.27 10.07
C GLU A 586 5.21 13.04 11.59
N ASP A 587 4.48 13.84 12.36
CA ASP A 587 4.45 13.84 13.83
C ASP A 587 3.77 12.59 14.40
N VAL A 588 2.78 12.02 13.71
CA VAL A 588 2.01 10.85 14.20
C VAL A 588 2.60 9.50 13.74
N LEU A 589 3.55 9.51 12.80
CA LEU A 589 4.20 8.30 12.30
C LEU A 589 4.80 7.42 13.42
N PRO A 590 5.42 7.95 14.50
CA PRO A 590 5.89 7.15 15.63
C PRO A 590 4.79 6.30 16.27
N GLU A 591 3.62 6.87 16.54
CA GLU A 591 2.50 6.15 17.16
C GLU A 591 1.93 5.06 16.24
N VAL A 592 1.88 5.32 14.93
CA VAL A 592 1.47 4.32 13.93
C VAL A 592 2.48 3.17 13.90
N SER A 593 3.77 3.51 14.01
CA SER A 593 4.85 2.52 14.07
C SER A 593 4.78 1.64 15.32
N GLU A 594 4.50 2.22 16.49
CA GLU A 594 4.30 1.47 17.74
C GLU A 594 3.13 0.47 17.68
N LYS A 595 1.98 0.89 17.12
CA LYS A 595 0.85 -0.02 16.91
C LYS A 595 1.22 -1.16 15.96
N ARG A 596 1.94 -0.87 14.87
CA ARG A 596 2.38 -1.90 13.93
C ARG A 596 3.40 -2.86 14.55
N VAL A 597 4.33 -2.38 15.37
CA VAL A 597 5.29 -3.24 16.09
C VAL A 597 4.58 -4.14 17.10
N THR A 598 3.54 -3.63 17.78
CA THR A 598 2.67 -4.47 18.62
C THR A 598 2.02 -5.59 17.82
N ASP A 599 1.46 -5.28 16.65
CA ASP A 599 0.90 -6.28 15.75
C ASP A 599 1.92 -7.35 15.34
N ILE A 600 3.16 -6.95 15.02
CA ILE A 600 4.24 -7.88 14.65
C ILE A 600 4.68 -8.75 15.84
N LYS A 601 4.75 -8.22 17.06
CA LYS A 601 5.08 -8.99 18.27
C LYS A 601 4.02 -10.04 18.60
N GLU A 602 2.75 -9.74 18.34
CA GLU A 602 1.67 -10.73 18.44
C GLU A 602 1.64 -11.71 17.26
N GLU A 603 2.15 -11.30 16.10
CA GLU A 603 2.25 -12.16 14.91
C GLU A 603 3.37 -13.20 15.07
N PHE A 604 4.53 -12.75 15.56
CA PHE A 604 5.74 -13.55 15.68
C PHE A 604 6.26 -13.52 17.13
N VAL A 605 5.60 -14.31 17.99
CA VAL A 605 5.80 -14.31 19.45
C VAL A 605 7.24 -14.65 19.84
N GLU A 606 7.92 -15.52 19.09
CA GLU A 606 9.32 -15.88 19.31
C GLU A 606 10.28 -14.70 19.14
N TYR A 607 9.95 -13.71 18.30
CA TYR A 607 10.73 -12.48 18.16
C TYR A 607 10.27 -11.38 19.12
N ALA A 608 9.22 -11.59 19.93
CA ALA A 608 8.66 -10.52 20.75
C ALA A 608 9.65 -9.96 21.78
N SER A 609 10.45 -10.83 22.42
CA SER A 609 11.52 -10.42 23.34
C SER A 609 12.57 -9.59 22.61
N PHE A 610 13.11 -10.13 21.52
CA PHE A 610 14.11 -9.46 20.68
C PHE A 610 13.66 -8.10 20.17
N LEU A 611 12.45 -8.01 19.61
CA LEU A 611 11.88 -6.74 19.14
C LEU A 611 11.54 -5.77 20.28
N GLY A 612 11.36 -6.27 21.50
CA GLY A 612 11.16 -5.47 22.72
C GLY A 612 12.45 -4.81 23.21
N ASN A 613 13.54 -5.57 23.16
CA ASN A 613 14.86 -5.19 23.69
C ASN A 613 15.75 -4.53 22.63
N LEU A 614 15.29 -4.43 21.38
CA LEU A 614 16.09 -3.90 20.28
C LEU A 614 16.58 -2.47 20.56
N LYS A 615 15.75 -1.62 21.17
CA LYS A 615 16.10 -0.26 21.59
C LYS A 615 17.27 -0.18 22.58
N ASP A 616 17.45 -1.22 23.39
CA ASP A 616 18.47 -1.29 24.44
C ASP A 616 19.81 -1.84 23.92
N THR A 617 19.78 -2.44 22.71
CA THR A 617 20.93 -3.11 22.10
C THR A 617 21.46 -2.36 20.87
N VAL A 618 20.58 -1.78 20.06
CA VAL A 618 20.91 -0.99 18.88
C VAL A 618 20.04 0.26 18.81
N GLN A 619 20.67 1.41 18.56
CA GLN A 619 19.96 2.70 18.52
C GLN A 619 19.60 3.14 17.10
N ARG A 620 20.25 2.58 16.07
CA ARG A 620 20.17 3.08 14.70
C ARG A 620 20.01 1.99 13.67
N SER A 621 19.30 2.29 12.59
CA SER A 621 19.19 1.48 11.38
C SER A 621 19.87 2.18 10.19
N PRO A 622 20.53 1.46 9.26
CA PRO A 622 20.75 0.01 9.20
C PRO A 622 21.81 -0.50 10.19
N VAL A 623 21.65 -1.73 10.69
CA VAL A 623 22.51 -2.37 11.69
C VAL A 623 23.56 -3.26 11.00
N ASP A 624 24.82 -3.20 11.42
CA ASP A 624 25.89 -4.08 10.91
C ASP A 624 25.60 -5.57 11.19
N GLU A 625 25.90 -6.45 10.24
CA GLU A 625 25.62 -7.89 10.35
C GLU A 625 26.27 -8.55 11.57
N GLN A 626 27.48 -8.15 11.95
CA GLN A 626 28.15 -8.72 13.13
C GLN A 626 27.42 -8.33 14.41
N ILE A 627 27.13 -7.03 14.56
CA ILE A 627 26.36 -6.50 15.69
C ILE A 627 24.98 -7.16 15.74
N PHE A 628 24.31 -7.26 14.60
CA PHE A 628 22.98 -7.85 14.52
C PHE A 628 22.97 -9.32 14.92
N SER A 629 23.99 -10.07 14.49
CA SER A 629 24.17 -11.48 14.88
C SER A 629 24.44 -11.63 16.38
N GLU A 630 25.24 -10.74 16.97
CA GLU A 630 25.49 -10.73 18.42
C GLU A 630 24.23 -10.44 19.23
N VAL A 631 23.38 -9.51 18.76
CA VAL A 631 22.10 -9.19 19.42
C VAL A 631 21.17 -10.40 19.39
N LEU A 632 21.06 -11.08 18.25
CA LEU A 632 20.26 -12.31 18.13
C LEU A 632 20.78 -13.41 19.08
N MET A 633 22.10 -13.62 19.17
CA MET A 633 22.66 -14.59 20.11
C MET A 633 22.36 -14.23 21.57
N LYS A 634 22.43 -12.94 21.94
CA LYS A 634 22.10 -12.46 23.30
C LYS A 634 20.64 -12.70 23.68
N GLU A 635 19.73 -12.65 22.71
CA GLU A 635 18.30 -12.96 22.90
C GLU A 635 17.99 -14.46 22.80
N GLY A 636 19.00 -15.33 22.74
CA GLY A 636 18.85 -16.79 22.80
C GLY A 636 18.66 -17.46 21.45
N PHE A 637 18.97 -16.80 20.33
CA PHE A 637 18.94 -17.44 19.01
C PHE A 637 20.29 -18.07 18.65
N ASP A 638 20.34 -19.40 18.63
CA ASP A 638 21.57 -20.18 18.37
C ASP A 638 22.07 -20.07 16.91
N ASN A 639 21.18 -19.79 15.95
CA ASN A 639 21.53 -19.66 14.53
C ASN A 639 21.12 -18.30 13.94
N PRO A 640 21.87 -17.22 14.22
CA PRO A 640 21.51 -15.88 13.75
C PRO A 640 21.34 -15.74 12.24
N ARG A 641 22.09 -16.52 11.44
CA ARG A 641 21.98 -16.47 9.97
C ARG A 641 20.63 -16.96 9.46
N GLU A 642 20.06 -17.97 10.11
CA GLU A 642 18.73 -18.46 9.78
C GLU A 642 17.66 -17.49 10.24
N GLU A 643 17.80 -16.92 11.44
CA GLU A 643 16.87 -15.92 11.95
C GLU A 643 16.86 -14.64 11.12
N ILE A 644 18.02 -14.18 10.65
CA ILE A 644 18.11 -13.06 9.71
C ILE A 644 17.28 -13.36 8.45
N LYS A 645 17.40 -14.56 7.88
CA LYS A 645 16.60 -14.95 6.70
C LYS A 645 15.12 -14.99 7.02
N ASN A 646 14.73 -15.48 8.20
CA ASN A 646 13.35 -15.49 8.66
C ASN A 646 12.80 -14.05 8.78
N LEU A 647 13.54 -13.14 9.44
CA LEU A 647 13.19 -11.72 9.58
C LEU A 647 13.06 -11.00 8.23
N ILE A 648 13.88 -11.35 7.23
CA ILE A 648 13.75 -10.86 5.85
C ILE A 648 12.46 -11.40 5.20
N ASN A 649 12.21 -12.70 5.31
CA ASN A 649 11.06 -13.36 4.69
C ASN A 649 9.72 -12.85 5.24
N ILE A 650 9.66 -12.50 6.53
CA ILE A 650 8.46 -11.93 7.16
C ILE A 650 8.36 -10.41 7.00
N GLY A 651 9.34 -9.77 6.34
CA GLY A 651 9.25 -8.37 5.94
C GLY A 651 9.70 -7.34 6.99
N ILE A 652 10.37 -7.76 8.08
CA ILE A 652 10.81 -6.85 9.15
C ILE A 652 12.10 -6.11 8.77
N ILE A 653 13.02 -6.80 8.10
CA ILE A 653 14.31 -6.23 7.68
C ILE A 653 14.58 -6.47 6.19
N LYS A 654 15.47 -5.68 5.61
CA LYS A 654 16.08 -5.93 4.29
C LYS A 654 17.59 -5.84 4.39
N GLN A 655 18.27 -6.71 3.66
CA GLN A 655 19.71 -6.61 3.48
C GLN A 655 20.03 -5.29 2.77
N TYR A 656 21.00 -4.56 3.33
CA TYR A 656 21.49 -3.30 2.83
C TYR A 656 23.00 -3.37 2.68
N GLN A 657 23.48 -3.20 1.45
CA GLN A 657 24.89 -3.20 1.15
C GLN A 657 25.15 -2.19 0.03
N ARG A 658 25.86 -1.10 0.33
CA ARG A 658 26.10 -0.01 -0.62
C ARG A 658 27.09 -0.42 -1.73
N ARG A 659 28.08 -1.26 -1.41
CA ARG A 659 29.06 -1.87 -2.32
C ARG A 659 29.27 -3.32 -1.91
N LEU A 660 29.60 -4.24 -2.84
CA LEU A 660 29.91 -5.65 -2.51
C LEU A 660 31.08 -5.82 -1.50
N SER A 661 31.95 -4.81 -1.40
CA SER A 661 33.06 -4.74 -0.44
C SER A 661 32.67 -4.20 0.94
N ASP A 662 31.51 -3.53 1.05
CA ASP A 662 31.06 -2.94 2.30
C ASP A 662 30.49 -4.03 3.21
N PRO A 663 30.57 -3.88 4.54
CA PRO A 663 29.94 -4.82 5.44
C PRO A 663 28.42 -4.84 5.18
N VAL A 664 27.86 -6.05 5.19
CA VAL A 664 26.41 -6.24 5.08
C VAL A 664 25.76 -5.60 6.30
N ARG A 665 24.70 -4.83 6.06
CA ARG A 665 23.86 -4.26 7.11
C ARG A 665 22.41 -4.65 6.90
N TYR A 666 21.58 -4.50 7.92
CA TYR A 666 20.17 -4.82 7.89
C TYR A 666 19.35 -3.56 8.20
N HIS A 667 18.53 -3.15 7.24
CA HIS A 667 17.67 -1.98 7.33
C HIS A 667 16.29 -2.36 7.84
N PHE A 668 15.76 -1.55 8.77
CA PHE A 668 14.39 -1.59 9.27
C PHE A 668 13.60 -0.48 8.58
N PRO A 669 12.46 -0.79 7.94
CA PRO A 669 11.62 0.21 7.29
C PRO A 669 10.96 1.12 8.32
N ASP A 670 10.57 2.32 7.88
CA ASP A 670 10.08 3.39 8.75
C ASP A 670 8.84 2.98 9.56
N ILE A 671 7.99 2.12 9.01
CA ILE A 671 6.80 1.60 9.68
C ILE A 671 7.12 0.80 10.96
N TYR A 672 8.32 0.23 11.09
CA TYR A 672 8.77 -0.44 12.32
C TYR A 672 9.79 0.37 13.11
N LEU A 673 10.51 1.29 12.44
CA LEU A 673 11.71 1.93 12.96
C LEU A 673 11.48 2.60 14.32
N ARG A 674 10.52 3.53 14.41
CA ARG A 674 10.26 4.29 15.64
C ARG A 674 9.63 3.43 16.73
N GLY A 675 8.72 2.53 16.37
CA GLY A 675 8.09 1.59 17.32
C GLY A 675 9.06 0.57 17.91
N LEU A 676 10.18 0.30 17.23
CA LEU A 676 11.29 -0.51 17.76
C LEU A 676 12.30 0.31 18.58
N GLY A 677 12.05 1.62 18.75
CA GLY A 677 12.98 2.55 19.43
C GLY A 677 14.24 2.87 18.62
N LEU A 678 14.25 2.57 17.33
CA LEU A 678 15.37 2.85 16.44
C LEU A 678 15.24 4.24 15.82
N GLN A 679 16.39 4.81 15.48
CA GLN A 679 16.49 6.04 14.69
C GLN A 679 17.10 5.75 13.32
N ARG A 680 16.74 6.55 12.33
CA ARG A 680 17.41 6.48 11.03
C ARG A 680 18.82 7.03 11.21
N SER A 681 19.83 6.29 10.75
CA SER A 681 21.21 6.80 10.75
C SER A 681 21.24 8.12 9.98
N GLY A 682 21.69 9.21 10.62
CA GLY A 682 21.68 10.57 10.06
C GLY A 682 20.64 11.52 10.68
N MET A 683 19.62 11.03 11.39
CA MET A 683 18.76 11.88 12.23
C MET A 683 19.46 12.15 13.56
N LYS A 684 19.57 13.43 13.95
CA LYS A 684 19.98 13.85 15.30
C LYS A 684 18.79 13.81 16.25
#